data_AF-A0A943KFP0-F1
#
_entry.id   AF-A0A943KFP0-F1
#
_cell.length_a   1.000
_cell.length_b   1.000
_cell.length_c   1.000
_cell.angle_alpha   90.00
_cell.angle_beta   90.00
_cell.angle_gamma   90.00
#
_symmetry.space_group_name_H-M   'P 1'
#
loop_
_entity.id
_entity.type
_entity.pdbx_description
1 polymer ?
#
loop_
_entity_poly.entity_id
_entity_poly.type
_entity_poly.pdbx_seq_one_letter_code
_entity_poly.pdbx_strand_id
1 'polypeptide(L)'
;MKSNYKFLSLLLVIFSAVSCSTNTTSSTFNSSNNTNSNISSVIPTPPDSSSTPTDQDTLEISASFLKNSFSQYDTFSKGDMKVISSKDGNEIEDYKITYKNTGEELKDGDVLLKSGNFKMVVSGGNLQGEFTLKIFASSSFEESLSVIQKEDEIFVEDNVADSFDVLDNYSYIDGKGNKKEGSFVPNSIQYKYESNDLPTFNSSGVILLNIKATGLKGNTISTSKYINVLNKELNKLGGNSTESLTADTSTLNININNSRTLPSTYTKNFYSSDEVEVAYTAKQYGLNSYWNYHYMPSKGQVPLLVIPLVMPGYMNSVTSKMKDKIEKAFFGSKSDGINYESVRLYYYKSSFGQLDLYGEVTDYFDVEKNTGYTNTNKITTDQMDGIKQSAFDWALNTYNIDSKDLDSDKDGAVDGVWFIYIGPNSSPSSSMTTATPFWAYTSYIPNPKADINNPVMSVSSFAGYDFITQDVAITSGFNYDDNKGLDSHVLIHETGHMLGLNDYYNTYGDSTYSPLGGLDMMDGDFGDNNPYSKILLGWVTPSIYTGYGSLNQKLNSCNSKNSMIILPLDNKVYSIKKGKIQFNPYDEYLIVDYYSSTNLYEQDYTGKGMKTLKGNGGRILHVDNRLSKRVVEDNKVVGYLLDNPDDILTDSTLKLSNTITNSYKQNDTDKYGAFDEIRFISADGKKVSKNTNYVSNLSSNSLFQKNQTFNLSSYKSQFVNESVDTSNASFTTVVNFN
;
A
#
# COMPACT_ATOMS: atom_id res chain seq x y z
N MET A 1 7.33 -3.84 -52.70
CA MET A 1 8.73 -3.89 -53.18
C MET A 1 9.61 -4.37 -52.04
N LYS A 2 10.38 -5.44 -52.28
CA LYS A 2 11.28 -6.11 -51.34
C LYS A 2 12.63 -5.38 -51.27
N SER A 3 13.26 -5.35 -50.09
CA SER A 3 14.73 -5.46 -49.89
C SER A 3 14.97 -5.65 -48.39
N ASN A 4 15.23 -6.85 -47.85
CA ASN A 4 16.48 -7.63 -47.84
C ASN A 4 17.74 -6.81 -47.51
N TYR A 5 18.30 -7.07 -46.32
CA TYR A 5 19.75 -7.20 -46.11
C TYR A 5 20.03 -8.31 -45.09
N LYS A 6 20.68 -9.37 -45.57
CA LYS A 6 21.49 -10.33 -44.81
C LYS A 6 22.93 -10.09 -45.27
N PHE A 7 23.90 -10.06 -44.36
CA PHE A 7 25.24 -10.61 -44.61
C PHE A 7 25.89 -11.08 -43.31
N LEU A 8 26.79 -12.04 -43.48
CA LEU A 8 27.19 -13.11 -42.59
C LEU A 8 28.70 -13.00 -42.26
N SER A 9 29.08 -13.45 -41.05
CA SER A 9 30.32 -14.15 -40.65
C SER A 9 31.73 -13.54 -40.87
N LEU A 10 32.54 -13.51 -39.80
CA LEU A 10 33.78 -14.30 -39.74
C LEU A 10 34.27 -14.54 -38.29
N LEU A 11 34.79 -15.75 -38.09
CA LEU A 11 35.38 -16.37 -36.91
C LEU A 11 36.90 -16.08 -36.87
N LEU A 12 37.52 -15.94 -35.69
CA LEU A 12 38.91 -16.37 -35.48
C LEU A 12 39.19 -16.77 -34.02
N VAL A 13 39.78 -17.95 -33.89
CA VAL A 13 40.24 -18.67 -32.69
C VAL A 13 41.75 -18.49 -32.55
N ILE A 14 42.29 -18.39 -31.32
CA ILE A 14 43.63 -18.90 -30.97
C ILE A 14 43.62 -19.57 -29.57
N PHE A 15 44.24 -20.74 -29.52
CA PHE A 15 44.47 -21.73 -28.44
C PHE A 15 45.46 -21.28 -27.34
N SER A 16 45.49 -21.87 -26.14
CA SER A 16 46.25 -23.09 -25.73
C SER A 16 46.35 -23.08 -24.18
N ALA A 17 46.62 -24.11 -23.35
CA ALA A 17 46.89 -25.56 -23.43
C ALA A 17 46.90 -26.10 -21.96
N VAL A 18 46.27 -27.24 -21.64
CA VAL A 18 46.83 -28.60 -21.40
C VAL A 18 47.23 -28.95 -19.94
N SER A 19 46.57 -29.96 -19.37
CA SER A 19 47.10 -31.32 -19.03
C SER A 19 46.04 -32.10 -18.23
N CYS A 20 45.47 -33.21 -18.75
CA CYS A 20 45.93 -34.62 -18.71
C CYS A 20 46.17 -35.13 -17.27
N SER A 21 45.66 -36.28 -16.80
CA SER A 21 45.37 -37.55 -17.50
C SER A 21 44.68 -38.58 -16.57
N THR A 22 43.76 -39.41 -17.13
CA THR A 22 43.67 -40.91 -17.06
C THR A 22 43.71 -41.63 -15.69
N ASN A 23 43.07 -42.77 -15.38
CA ASN A 23 42.43 -43.84 -16.15
C ASN A 23 41.76 -44.85 -15.18
N THR A 24 40.61 -45.39 -15.60
CA THR A 24 40.14 -46.81 -15.59
C THR A 24 40.20 -47.78 -14.38
N THR A 25 39.17 -48.66 -14.41
CA THR A 25 39.06 -50.10 -14.05
C THR A 25 38.52 -50.55 -12.68
N SER A 26 37.28 -51.05 -12.75
CA SER A 26 36.69 -52.28 -12.19
C SER A 26 37.47 -53.13 -11.16
N SER A 27 36.76 -53.54 -10.10
CA SER A 27 36.72 -54.94 -9.67
C SER A 27 35.52 -55.20 -8.74
N THR A 28 34.69 -56.16 -9.12
CA THR A 28 33.78 -56.91 -8.25
C THR A 28 34.57 -57.88 -7.37
N PHE A 29 34.21 -58.01 -6.09
CA PHE A 29 34.43 -59.23 -5.30
C PHE A 29 33.36 -59.37 -4.21
N ASN A 30 32.70 -60.52 -4.22
CA ASN A 30 31.80 -61.06 -3.20
C ASN A 30 32.59 -61.58 -2.00
N SER A 31 32.06 -61.40 -0.78
CA SER A 31 31.82 -62.53 0.14
C SER A 31 30.96 -62.12 1.34
N SER A 32 29.89 -62.89 1.51
CA SER A 32 29.02 -63.09 2.67
C SER A 32 29.59 -62.82 4.07
N ASN A 33 28.76 -62.26 4.96
CA ASN A 33 28.37 -62.94 6.20
C ASN A 33 27.04 -62.41 6.76
N ASN A 34 26.12 -63.34 6.98
CA ASN A 34 24.88 -63.20 7.74
C ASN A 34 25.16 -62.74 9.18
N THR A 35 24.36 -61.81 9.70
CA THR A 35 23.70 -61.95 11.01
C THR A 35 22.45 -61.07 11.06
N ASN A 36 21.30 -61.73 11.15
CA ASN A 36 20.03 -61.17 11.63
C ASN A 36 20.16 -60.65 13.06
N SER A 37 19.54 -59.51 13.35
CA SER A 37 18.87 -59.15 14.63
C SER A 37 18.60 -57.64 14.63
N ASN A 38 17.52 -57.06 15.13
CA ASN A 38 16.24 -57.52 15.65
C ASN A 38 15.38 -56.24 15.69
N ILE A 39 14.12 -56.36 15.25
CA ILE A 39 13.07 -55.38 15.53
C ILE A 39 12.79 -55.48 17.04
N SER A 40 12.93 -54.39 17.79
CA SER A 40 12.46 -54.33 19.18
C SER A 40 11.24 -53.42 19.27
N SER A 41 10.07 -54.01 19.06
CA SER A 41 8.81 -53.53 19.62
C SER A 41 8.79 -53.92 21.11
N VAL A 42 8.67 -52.94 22.02
CA VAL A 42 8.49 -53.21 23.45
C VAL A 42 7.01 -53.42 23.72
N ILE A 43 6.64 -54.64 24.11
CA ILE A 43 5.33 -54.99 24.70
C ILE A 43 5.50 -54.96 26.23
N PRO A 44 4.59 -54.34 27.00
CA PRO A 44 4.64 -54.40 28.46
C PRO A 44 4.02 -55.70 29.01
N THR A 45 4.70 -56.29 30.00
CA THR A 45 4.21 -57.38 30.87
C THR A 45 3.05 -56.92 31.77
N PRO A 46 2.05 -57.77 32.06
CA PRO A 46 0.93 -57.41 32.93
C PRO A 46 1.32 -57.48 34.42
N PRO A 47 0.83 -56.57 35.29
CA PRO A 47 1.03 -56.68 36.72
C PRO A 47 -0.02 -57.62 37.37
N ASP A 48 0.46 -58.28 38.41
CA ASP A 48 -0.26 -59.18 39.31
C ASP A 48 -1.47 -58.50 39.97
N SER A 49 -2.51 -59.31 40.19
CA SER A 49 -3.76 -58.92 40.83
C SER A 49 -3.59 -58.67 42.33
N SER A 50 -3.72 -57.41 42.79
CA SER A 50 -4.51 -57.02 43.97
C SER A 50 -4.21 -55.58 44.42
N SER A 51 -5.07 -54.61 44.09
CA SER A 51 -5.42 -53.46 44.96
C SER A 51 -6.47 -52.57 44.28
N THR A 52 -7.48 -52.18 45.04
CA THR A 52 -8.58 -51.26 44.68
C THR A 52 -8.12 -49.86 44.27
N PRO A 53 -8.91 -49.13 43.45
CA PRO A 53 -8.50 -47.91 42.75
C PRO A 53 -8.56 -46.67 43.65
N THR A 54 -7.51 -45.84 43.59
CA THR A 54 -7.49 -44.47 44.09
C THR A 54 -6.88 -43.55 43.03
N ASP A 55 -7.42 -42.33 42.94
CA ASP A 55 -7.38 -41.35 41.85
C ASP A 55 -6.04 -41.03 41.16
N GLN A 56 -6.20 -40.63 39.88
CA GLN A 56 -5.25 -40.06 38.90
C GLN A 56 -4.48 -41.03 37.99
N ASP A 57 -5.20 -41.74 37.12
CA ASP A 57 -4.64 -42.12 35.82
C ASP A 57 -4.41 -40.84 35.00
N THR A 58 -3.16 -40.35 35.03
CA THR A 58 -2.66 -39.44 34.01
C THR A 58 -2.69 -40.20 32.69
N LEU A 59 -3.72 -39.95 31.88
CA LEU A 59 -3.80 -40.45 30.51
C LEU A 59 -2.58 -39.93 29.73
N GLU A 60 -1.67 -40.84 29.38
CA GLU A 60 -0.37 -40.50 28.83
C GLU A 60 -0.48 -40.05 27.37
N ILE A 61 0.20 -38.97 27.00
CA ILE A 61 0.53 -38.69 25.60
C ILE A 61 1.91 -39.29 25.32
N SER A 62 2.13 -39.87 24.14
CA SER A 62 3.47 -40.18 23.67
C SER A 62 3.87 -39.26 22.52
N ALA A 63 5.10 -38.78 22.54
CA ALA A 63 5.68 -37.95 21.49
C ALA A 63 6.83 -38.71 20.81
N SER A 64 6.86 -38.67 19.49
CA SER A 64 7.91 -39.27 18.67
C SER A 64 8.42 -38.25 17.66
N PHE A 65 9.72 -38.25 17.42
CA PHE A 65 10.33 -37.36 16.43
C PHE A 65 10.40 -38.05 15.08
N LEU A 66 10.00 -37.33 14.03
CA LEU A 66 10.22 -37.69 12.63
C LEU A 66 11.70 -37.45 12.25
N LYS A 67 12.34 -36.48 12.91
CA LYS A 67 13.77 -36.17 12.77
C LYS A 67 14.59 -36.91 13.83
N ASN A 68 15.52 -37.77 13.42
CA ASN A 68 16.23 -38.68 14.34
C ASN A 68 17.22 -38.01 15.32
N SER A 69 17.45 -36.68 15.22
CA SER A 69 18.43 -35.95 16.06
C SER A 69 18.37 -34.44 15.82
N PHE A 70 18.49 -33.63 16.88
CA PHE A 70 18.75 -32.19 16.80
C PHE A 70 20.20 -31.89 17.14
N SER A 71 20.80 -30.92 16.47
CA SER A 71 22.10 -30.37 16.84
C SER A 71 21.91 -29.07 17.60
N GLN A 72 22.90 -28.72 18.42
CA GLN A 72 23.00 -27.38 18.99
C GLN A 72 22.99 -26.36 17.84
N TYR A 73 22.19 -25.30 17.97
CA TYR A 73 21.86 -24.27 16.97
C TYR A 73 20.89 -24.67 15.86
N ASP A 74 20.31 -25.88 15.89
CA ASP A 74 19.12 -26.16 15.07
C ASP A 74 17.95 -25.28 15.53
N THR A 75 17.15 -24.85 14.56
CA THR A 75 15.80 -24.32 14.82
C THR A 75 14.85 -25.47 15.12
N PHE A 76 14.14 -25.39 16.24
CA PHE A 76 13.13 -26.37 16.61
C PHE A 76 11.89 -26.18 15.74
N SER A 77 11.32 -27.29 15.25
CA SER A 77 9.98 -27.28 14.67
C SER A 77 9.09 -28.40 15.23
N LYS A 78 7.85 -28.04 15.58
CA LYS A 78 6.80 -29.00 15.98
C LYS A 78 6.41 -29.92 14.82
N GLY A 79 6.60 -29.50 13.56
CA GLY A 79 6.38 -30.34 12.38
C GLY A 79 7.30 -31.55 12.32
N ASP A 80 8.43 -31.52 13.03
CA ASP A 80 9.35 -32.66 13.16
C ASP A 80 8.87 -33.67 14.23
N MET A 81 7.69 -33.48 14.82
CA MET A 81 7.14 -34.31 15.89
C MET A 81 5.75 -34.83 15.56
N LYS A 82 5.50 -36.07 15.96
CA LYS A 82 4.16 -36.65 16.07
C LYS A 82 3.83 -36.89 17.53
N VAL A 83 2.70 -36.38 17.95
CA VAL A 83 2.20 -36.49 19.32
C VAL A 83 0.91 -37.29 19.25
N ILE A 84 0.81 -38.39 20.00
CA ILE A 84 -0.34 -39.29 19.96
C ILE A 84 -0.88 -39.54 21.36
N SER A 85 -2.21 -39.59 21.48
CA SER A 85 -2.91 -39.95 22.72
C SER A 85 -2.78 -41.47 22.97
N SER A 86 -2.35 -41.88 24.17
CA SER A 86 -2.31 -43.30 24.53
C SER A 86 -3.71 -43.92 24.71
N LYS A 87 -4.75 -43.08 24.84
CA LYS A 87 -6.13 -43.51 25.07
C LYS A 87 -6.79 -44.12 23.84
N ASP A 88 -6.57 -43.49 22.69
CA ASP A 88 -7.28 -43.76 21.44
C ASP A 88 -6.35 -43.82 20.20
N GLY A 89 -5.05 -43.56 20.37
CA GLY A 89 -4.06 -43.65 19.30
C GLY A 89 -4.11 -42.50 18.28
N ASN A 90 -4.96 -41.50 18.52
CA ASN A 90 -5.13 -40.36 17.62
C ASN A 90 -3.97 -39.36 17.76
N GLU A 91 -3.60 -38.75 16.63
CA GLU A 91 -2.61 -37.67 16.59
C GLU A 91 -3.21 -36.39 17.23
N ILE A 92 -2.41 -35.75 18.08
CA ILE A 92 -2.73 -34.51 18.78
C ILE A 92 -1.94 -33.42 18.09
N GLU A 93 -2.65 -32.52 17.41
CA GLU A 93 -2.03 -31.40 16.69
C GLU A 93 -1.83 -30.16 17.58
N ASP A 94 -2.72 -29.96 18.57
CA ASP A 94 -2.63 -28.85 19.52
C ASP A 94 -1.99 -29.30 20.84
N TYR A 95 -0.69 -29.03 20.96
CA TYR A 95 0.10 -29.34 22.15
C TYR A 95 1.17 -28.28 22.44
N LYS A 96 1.56 -28.21 23.71
CA LYS A 96 2.68 -27.41 24.22
C LYS A 96 3.82 -28.32 24.64
N ILE A 97 5.05 -27.84 24.51
CA ILE A 97 6.25 -28.52 24.99
C ILE A 97 6.95 -27.60 25.97
N THR A 98 7.23 -28.08 27.18
CA THR A 98 7.98 -27.33 28.18
C THR A 98 9.16 -28.12 28.70
N TYR A 99 10.24 -27.42 29.05
CA TYR A 99 11.35 -28.04 29.77
C TYR A 99 10.89 -28.43 31.17
N LYS A 100 11.00 -29.71 31.53
CA LYS A 100 10.54 -30.21 32.84
C LYS A 100 11.17 -29.50 34.03
N ASN A 101 12.44 -29.08 33.89
CA ASN A 101 13.21 -28.49 34.98
C ASN A 101 12.97 -26.98 35.15
N THR A 102 12.67 -26.24 34.07
CA THR A 102 12.51 -24.78 34.11
C THR A 102 11.06 -24.33 33.93
N GLY A 103 10.20 -25.18 33.36
CA GLY A 103 8.84 -24.84 32.96
C GLY A 103 8.76 -23.96 31.71
N GLU A 104 9.90 -23.58 31.12
CA GLU A 104 9.95 -22.75 29.91
C GLU A 104 9.39 -23.51 28.71
N GLU A 105 8.58 -22.84 27.90
CA GLU A 105 8.00 -23.41 26.69
C GLU A 105 9.01 -23.39 25.53
N LEU A 106 9.11 -24.50 24.81
CA LEU A 106 9.84 -24.62 23.56
C LEU A 106 8.88 -24.43 22.39
N LYS A 107 9.11 -23.38 21.60
CA LYS A 107 8.23 -22.93 20.51
C LYS A 107 8.86 -23.20 19.14
N ASP A 108 8.00 -23.32 18.14
CA ASP A 108 8.42 -23.40 16.73
C ASP A 108 9.25 -22.15 16.40
N GLY A 109 10.43 -22.34 15.80
CA GLY A 109 11.37 -21.24 15.53
C GLY A 109 12.45 -21.02 16.60
N ASP A 110 12.36 -21.65 17.78
CA ASP A 110 13.37 -21.50 18.82
C ASP A 110 14.71 -22.14 18.42
N VAL A 111 15.81 -21.41 18.62
CA VAL A 111 17.16 -21.93 18.37
C VAL A 111 17.66 -22.72 19.58
N LEU A 112 18.12 -23.95 19.36
CA LEU A 112 18.54 -24.88 20.40
C LEU A 112 19.96 -24.59 20.92
N LEU A 113 20.08 -23.78 21.97
CA LEU A 113 21.39 -23.25 22.41
C LEU A 113 22.27 -24.20 23.22
N LYS A 114 21.70 -25.23 23.87
CA LYS A 114 22.44 -26.12 24.78
C LYS A 114 22.38 -27.56 24.27
N SER A 115 23.54 -28.21 24.20
CA SER A 115 23.61 -29.65 23.96
C SER A 115 23.29 -30.44 25.23
N GLY A 116 22.72 -31.62 25.08
CA GLY A 116 22.39 -32.50 26.20
C GLY A 116 21.10 -33.27 25.98
N ASN A 117 20.67 -33.96 27.03
CA ASN A 117 19.40 -34.65 27.08
C ASN A 117 18.45 -33.83 27.96
N PHE A 118 17.42 -33.25 27.36
CA PHE A 118 16.47 -32.39 28.04
C PHE A 118 15.17 -33.15 28.27
N LYS A 119 14.76 -33.27 29.54
CA LYS A 119 13.43 -33.80 29.86
C LYS A 119 12.39 -32.76 29.50
N MET A 120 11.46 -33.14 28.65
CA MET A 120 10.39 -32.31 28.14
C MET A 120 9.04 -32.85 28.58
N VAL A 121 8.10 -31.96 28.83
CA VAL A 121 6.70 -32.28 29.07
C VAL A 121 5.91 -31.82 27.84
N VAL A 122 5.19 -32.75 27.21
CA VAL A 122 4.18 -32.43 26.20
C VAL A 122 2.81 -32.39 26.86
N SER A 123 2.02 -31.36 26.59
CA SER A 123 0.65 -31.22 27.12
C SER A 123 -0.34 -30.82 26.03
N GLY A 124 -1.48 -31.52 25.98
CA GLY A 124 -2.57 -31.26 25.03
C GLY A 124 -3.92 -31.48 25.71
N GLY A 125 -4.70 -30.41 25.89
CA GLY A 125 -5.89 -30.45 26.73
C GLY A 125 -5.59 -30.87 28.18
N ASN A 126 -6.29 -31.90 28.66
CA ASN A 126 -6.08 -32.47 30.01
C ASN A 126 -5.03 -33.58 30.06
N LEU A 127 -4.34 -33.85 28.95
CA LEU A 127 -3.40 -34.95 28.80
C LEU A 127 -1.96 -34.44 28.88
N GLN A 128 -1.06 -35.26 29.44
CA GLN A 128 0.36 -34.92 29.56
C GLN A 128 1.24 -36.14 29.29
N GLY A 129 2.45 -35.91 28.78
CA GLY A 129 3.45 -36.94 28.53
C GLY A 129 4.85 -36.38 28.71
N GLU A 130 5.82 -37.26 28.96
CA GLU A 130 7.22 -36.88 29.06
C GLU A 130 8.06 -37.55 27.99
N PHE A 131 9.00 -36.81 27.43
CA PHE A 131 9.99 -37.36 26.52
C PHE A 131 11.34 -36.68 26.73
N THR A 132 12.40 -37.27 26.17
CA THR A 132 13.74 -36.68 26.22
C THR A 132 14.12 -36.16 24.85
N LEU A 133 14.37 -34.85 24.76
CA LEU A 133 14.95 -34.24 23.57
C LEU A 133 16.48 -34.31 23.66
N LYS A 134 17.10 -35.01 22.70
CA LYS A 134 18.57 -35.10 22.61
C LYS A 134 19.10 -34.08 21.61
N ILE A 135 19.96 -33.20 22.11
CA ILE A 135 20.63 -32.15 21.34
C ILE A 135 22.12 -32.45 21.31
N PHE A 136 22.66 -32.76 20.12
CA PHE A 136 24.08 -33.06 19.93
C PHE A 136 24.91 -31.78 19.97
N ALA A 137 26.07 -31.83 20.62
CA ALA A 137 26.99 -30.70 20.65
C ALA A 137 27.50 -30.38 19.25
N SER A 138 27.54 -29.09 18.91
CA SER A 138 28.19 -28.65 17.68
C SER A 138 29.71 -28.55 17.89
N SER A 139 30.49 -28.90 16.87
CA SER A 139 31.96 -28.81 16.92
C SER A 139 32.51 -27.45 16.51
N SER A 140 31.69 -26.57 15.93
CA SER A 140 32.09 -25.19 15.59
C SER A 140 30.85 -24.31 15.51
N PHE A 141 30.99 -23.02 15.83
CA PHE A 141 29.92 -22.05 15.65
C PHE A 141 30.52 -20.69 15.33
N GLU A 142 30.08 -20.11 14.22
CA GLU A 142 30.43 -18.77 13.75
C GLU A 142 29.16 -17.95 13.64
N GLU A 143 29.24 -16.66 13.95
CA GLU A 143 28.09 -15.74 13.98
C GLU A 143 28.54 -14.34 13.56
N SER A 144 27.70 -13.65 12.80
CA SER A 144 28.02 -12.35 12.21
C SER A 144 26.78 -11.56 11.87
N LEU A 145 26.84 -10.24 12.03
CA LEU A 145 25.79 -9.34 11.58
C LEU A 145 26.02 -8.93 10.11
N SER A 146 24.96 -9.00 9.31
CA SER A 146 24.91 -8.38 7.99
C SER A 146 23.89 -7.24 7.98
N VAL A 147 24.25 -6.15 7.32
CA VAL A 147 23.36 -5.01 7.06
C VAL A 147 22.89 -5.11 5.63
N ILE A 148 21.57 -5.22 5.44
CA ILE A 148 20.92 -5.22 4.14
C ILE A 148 20.33 -3.83 3.94
N GLN A 149 20.96 -3.06 3.07
CA GLN A 149 20.48 -1.75 2.67
C GLN A 149 19.25 -1.93 1.76
N LYS A 150 18.15 -1.25 2.09
CA LYS A 150 16.90 -1.33 1.31
C LYS A 150 16.89 -0.33 0.14
N GLU A 151 17.51 0.83 0.35
CA GLU A 151 17.55 1.95 -0.58
C GLU A 151 18.98 2.44 -0.75
N ASP A 152 19.41 2.76 -1.97
CA ASP A 152 20.80 3.16 -2.26
C ASP A 152 21.21 4.49 -1.59
N GLU A 153 20.24 5.33 -1.23
CA GLU A 153 20.41 6.66 -0.64
C GLU A 153 19.52 6.80 0.60
N ILE A 154 20.10 7.27 1.72
CA ILE A 154 19.39 7.40 2.99
C ILE A 154 19.19 8.89 3.30
N PHE A 155 17.93 9.33 3.30
CA PHE A 155 17.51 10.67 3.72
C PHE A 155 17.12 10.65 5.20
N VAL A 156 17.83 11.38 6.06
CA VAL A 156 17.63 11.28 7.51
C VAL A 156 16.85 12.50 8.04
N GLU A 157 15.55 12.33 8.22
CA GLU A 157 14.76 13.06 9.21
C GLU A 157 14.45 12.05 10.35
N ASP A 158 15.33 11.97 11.34
CA ASP A 158 15.19 11.27 12.62
C ASP A 158 14.58 9.83 12.65
N ASN A 159 15.12 8.87 11.89
CA ASN A 159 15.35 7.48 12.35
C ASN A 159 16.00 6.62 11.24
N VAL A 160 17.33 6.60 11.24
CA VAL A 160 18.16 5.83 10.29
C VAL A 160 17.86 4.32 10.31
N ALA A 161 17.24 3.80 11.37
CA ALA A 161 16.94 2.38 11.57
C ALA A 161 15.95 1.77 10.55
N ASP A 162 15.10 2.58 9.92
CA ASP A 162 14.08 2.07 8.98
C ASP A 162 14.65 1.82 7.56
N SER A 163 15.82 2.40 7.25
CA SER A 163 16.44 2.38 5.92
C SER A 163 17.27 1.12 5.62
N PHE A 164 17.39 0.20 6.59
CA PHE A 164 18.09 -1.08 6.42
C PHE A 164 17.54 -2.18 7.34
N ASP A 165 17.71 -3.43 6.94
CA ASP A 165 17.52 -4.58 7.82
C ASP A 165 18.86 -5.07 8.37
N VAL A 166 18.86 -5.55 9.61
CA VAL A 166 20.01 -6.20 10.23
C VAL A 166 19.66 -7.66 10.44
N LEU A 167 20.45 -8.55 9.84
CA LEU A 167 20.34 -10.00 10.06
C LEU A 167 21.54 -10.49 10.87
N ASP A 168 21.26 -11.35 11.85
CA ASP A 168 22.23 -12.16 12.54
C ASP A 168 22.36 -13.50 11.81
N ASN A 169 23.50 -13.71 11.15
CA ASN A 169 23.81 -14.91 10.40
C ASN A 169 24.74 -15.79 11.21
N TYR A 170 24.43 -17.08 11.29
CA TYR A 170 25.25 -18.04 11.98
C TYR A 170 25.52 -19.27 11.13
N SER A 171 26.64 -19.92 11.40
CA SER A 171 26.97 -21.22 10.82
C SER A 171 27.57 -22.14 11.87
N TYR A 172 27.34 -23.45 11.73
CA TYR A 172 27.83 -24.43 12.68
C TYR A 172 28.03 -25.80 12.03
N ILE A 173 28.78 -26.68 12.68
CA ILE A 173 28.92 -28.08 12.24
C ILE A 173 27.99 -28.95 13.08
N ASP A 174 27.08 -29.66 12.41
CA ASP A 174 26.11 -30.56 13.05
C ASP A 174 26.79 -31.80 13.66
N GLY A 175 26.05 -32.57 14.45
CA GLY A 175 26.57 -33.80 15.08
C GLY A 175 27.01 -34.90 14.11
N LYS A 176 26.83 -34.71 12.79
CA LYS A 176 27.26 -35.61 11.71
C LYS A 176 28.43 -35.05 10.90
N GLY A 177 28.96 -33.88 11.27
CA GLY A 177 30.10 -33.24 10.59
C GLY A 177 29.71 -32.36 9.39
N ASN A 178 28.42 -32.07 9.16
CA ASN A 178 28.00 -31.21 8.06
C ASN A 178 27.91 -29.75 8.49
N LYS A 179 28.34 -28.82 7.64
CA LYS A 179 28.13 -27.39 7.84
C LYS A 179 26.65 -27.05 7.64
N LYS A 180 26.09 -26.25 8.56
CA LYS A 180 24.74 -25.68 8.55
C LYS A 180 24.84 -24.17 8.68
N GLU A 181 23.89 -23.46 8.08
CA GLU A 181 23.82 -22.00 8.06
C GLU A 181 22.37 -21.56 8.31
N GLY A 182 22.20 -20.39 8.94
CA GLY A 182 20.89 -19.80 9.21
C GLY A 182 21.01 -18.30 9.50
N SER A 183 19.86 -17.62 9.49
CA SER A 183 19.79 -16.18 9.74
C SER A 183 18.49 -15.79 10.44
N PHE A 184 18.52 -14.81 11.33
CA PHE A 184 17.32 -14.26 11.98
C PHE A 184 17.48 -12.75 12.25
N VAL A 185 16.36 -12.07 12.56
CA VAL A 185 16.40 -10.67 13.00
C VAL A 185 16.66 -10.65 14.52
N PRO A 186 17.76 -10.04 15.00
CA PRO A 186 18.07 -10.06 16.42
C PRO A 186 17.09 -9.19 17.23
N ASN A 187 16.68 -9.69 18.40
CA ASN A 187 15.73 -9.03 19.30
C ASN A 187 16.28 -7.77 19.99
N SER A 188 17.60 -7.55 19.95
CA SER A 188 18.25 -6.38 20.53
C SER A 188 19.23 -5.79 19.52
N ILE A 189 18.95 -4.59 19.02
CA ILE A 189 19.84 -3.87 18.11
C ILE A 189 20.15 -2.50 18.71
N GLN A 190 21.43 -2.14 18.70
CA GLN A 190 21.92 -0.83 19.11
C GLN A 190 22.69 -0.20 17.96
N TYR A 191 22.34 1.04 17.65
CA TYR A 191 22.98 1.85 16.63
C TYR A 191 23.90 2.88 17.30
N LYS A 192 25.14 2.99 16.82
CA LYS A 192 26.07 4.02 17.26
C LYS A 192 26.83 4.62 16.07
N TYR A 193 26.84 5.95 16.01
CA TYR A 193 27.65 6.72 15.08
C TYR A 193 29.07 6.94 15.65
N GLU A 194 30.08 7.02 14.78
CA GLU A 194 31.47 7.24 15.21
C GLU A 194 31.75 8.68 15.67
N SER A 195 31.03 9.67 15.16
CA SER A 195 31.06 11.05 15.69
C SER A 195 29.98 11.21 16.77
N ASN A 196 30.37 11.72 17.95
CA ASN A 196 29.45 11.96 19.07
C ASN A 196 28.45 13.10 18.81
N ASP A 197 28.65 13.87 17.74
CA ASP A 197 27.70 14.84 17.21
C ASP A 197 27.17 14.28 15.88
N LEU A 198 25.84 14.32 15.68
CA LEU A 198 25.27 14.28 14.34
C LEU A 198 26.01 15.36 13.54
N PRO A 199 26.64 15.05 12.40
CA PRO A 199 27.32 16.07 11.62
C PRO A 199 26.31 17.18 11.32
N THR A 200 26.67 18.42 11.62
CA THR A 200 25.89 19.56 11.14
C THR A 200 25.72 19.37 9.63
N PHE A 201 24.47 19.43 9.20
CA PHE A 201 23.98 18.97 7.89
C PHE A 201 24.31 19.99 6.79
N ASN A 202 25.59 20.14 6.47
CA ASN A 202 26.05 21.08 5.45
C ASN A 202 27.01 20.49 4.39
N SER A 203 27.10 19.16 4.25
CA SER A 203 27.78 18.50 3.12
C SER A 203 27.39 17.03 2.98
N SER A 204 27.26 16.52 1.73
CA SER A 204 27.06 15.09 1.47
C SER A 204 28.25 14.30 2.01
N GLY A 205 28.00 13.14 2.61
CA GLY A 205 29.04 12.43 3.33
C GLY A 205 28.78 10.93 3.46
N VAL A 206 29.86 10.19 3.66
CA VAL A 206 29.81 8.77 4.01
C VAL A 206 29.93 8.66 5.53
N ILE A 207 28.91 8.11 6.19
CA ILE A 207 28.93 7.89 7.65
C ILE A 207 29.20 6.40 7.90
N LEU A 208 30.08 6.11 8.88
CA LEU A 208 30.24 4.74 9.38
C LEU A 208 29.21 4.47 10.48
N LEU A 209 28.23 3.63 10.17
CA LEU A 209 27.25 3.15 11.14
C LEU A 209 27.81 1.91 11.83
N ASN A 210 27.94 1.96 13.15
CA ASN A 210 28.28 0.78 13.95
C ASN A 210 27.02 0.18 14.55
N ILE A 211 26.80 -1.10 14.25
CA ILE A 211 25.64 -1.85 14.71
C ILE A 211 26.11 -2.92 15.67
N LYS A 212 25.42 -3.02 16.81
CA LYS A 212 25.67 -4.04 17.82
C LYS A 212 24.39 -4.80 18.13
N ALA A 213 24.51 -6.10 18.32
CA ALA A 213 23.44 -6.96 18.79
C ALA A 213 23.96 -7.95 19.82
N THR A 214 23.03 -8.57 20.55
CA THR A 214 23.33 -9.71 21.43
C THR A 214 23.19 -10.98 20.59
N GLY A 215 24.31 -11.67 20.33
CA GLY A 215 24.33 -12.94 19.60
C GLY A 215 23.78 -14.10 20.43
N LEU A 216 23.61 -15.26 19.80
CA LEU A 216 22.97 -16.45 20.38
C LEU A 216 23.68 -17.00 21.63
N LYS A 217 24.98 -16.73 21.80
CA LYS A 217 25.74 -17.11 23.02
C LYS A 217 25.73 -16.03 24.10
N GLY A 218 24.98 -14.94 23.91
CA GLY A 218 24.94 -13.80 24.83
C GLY A 218 26.14 -12.85 24.70
N ASN A 219 27.06 -13.11 23.78
CA ASN A 219 28.15 -12.21 23.42
C ASN A 219 27.62 -11.04 22.58
N THR A 220 28.29 -9.89 22.65
CA THR A 220 28.04 -8.81 21.70
C THR A 220 28.67 -9.15 20.36
N ILE A 221 27.85 -9.16 19.31
CA ILE A 221 28.30 -9.19 17.92
C ILE A 221 28.12 -7.81 17.31
N SER A 222 29.00 -7.44 16.38
CA SER A 222 28.99 -6.12 15.78
C SER A 222 29.37 -6.15 14.33
N THR A 223 28.82 -5.22 13.56
CA THR A 223 29.23 -4.94 12.19
C THR A 223 29.23 -3.44 11.97
N SER A 224 29.93 -3.01 10.93
CA SER A 224 29.96 -1.62 10.53
C SER A 224 29.66 -1.52 9.04
N LYS A 225 28.82 -0.55 8.67
CA LYS A 225 28.45 -0.31 7.29
C LYS A 225 28.62 1.17 6.98
N TYR A 226 29.32 1.45 5.89
CA TYR A 226 29.32 2.79 5.31
C TYR A 226 27.98 3.04 4.64
N ILE A 227 27.35 4.14 5.03
CA ILE A 227 26.11 4.63 4.43
C ILE A 227 26.36 5.97 3.76
N ASN A 228 25.85 6.12 2.53
CA ASN A 228 25.86 7.40 1.84
C ASN A 228 24.70 8.23 2.38
N VAL A 229 25.02 9.39 2.94
CA VAL A 229 24.05 10.36 3.39
C VAL A 229 24.13 11.55 2.45
N LEU A 230 23.06 11.80 1.72
CA LEU A 230 22.97 12.96 0.84
C LEU A 230 22.60 14.19 1.67
N ASN A 231 23.30 15.30 1.41
CA ASN A 231 22.90 16.57 1.96
C ASN A 231 21.59 17.00 1.31
N LYS A 232 20.61 17.32 2.15
CA LYS A 232 19.52 18.21 1.77
C LYS A 232 20.11 19.63 1.70
N GLU A 233 20.87 19.95 0.64
CA GLU A 233 20.71 21.29 0.10
C GLU A 233 19.29 21.33 -0.46
N LEU A 234 18.33 21.59 0.44
CA LEU A 234 17.18 22.37 0.07
C LEU A 234 17.77 23.60 -0.62
N ASN A 235 17.79 23.59 -1.95
CA ASN A 235 17.30 24.78 -2.61
C ASN A 235 16.04 25.13 -1.82
N LYS A 236 16.11 26.26 -1.10
CA LYS A 236 14.98 26.80 -0.34
C LYS A 236 13.92 27.18 -1.36
N LEU A 237 13.21 26.18 -1.85
CA LEU A 237 12.11 26.26 -2.80
C LEU A 237 10.86 26.05 -1.96
N GLY A 238 10.07 27.10 -1.80
CA GLY A 238 8.69 27.06 -1.33
C GLY A 238 8.36 26.33 -0.02
N GLY A 239 8.24 27.09 1.07
CA GLY A 239 7.38 26.78 2.23
C GLY A 239 8.07 26.12 3.43
N ASN A 240 8.24 26.90 4.50
CA ASN A 240 8.85 26.48 5.77
C ASN A 240 7.83 25.99 6.82
N SER A 241 6.56 25.77 6.44
CA SER A 241 5.50 25.46 7.40
C SER A 241 5.11 23.98 7.36
N THR A 242 5.69 23.18 8.27
CA THR A 242 5.23 21.82 8.56
C THR A 242 3.96 21.88 9.43
N GLU A 243 2.87 22.41 8.87
CA GLU A 243 1.59 22.46 9.56
C GLU A 243 0.96 21.07 9.57
N SER A 244 0.82 20.49 10.77
CA SER A 244 0.16 19.19 10.95
C SER A 244 -1.34 19.35 11.18
N LEU A 245 -2.09 18.27 10.96
CA LEU A 245 -3.49 18.19 11.39
C LEU A 245 -3.57 18.44 12.91
N THR A 246 -4.61 19.14 13.34
CA THR A 246 -4.88 19.31 14.77
C THR A 246 -5.32 17.96 15.34
N ALA A 247 -4.75 17.59 16.48
CA ALA A 247 -5.09 16.33 17.14
C ALA A 247 -6.59 16.28 17.49
N ASP A 248 -7.29 15.31 16.90
CA ASP A 248 -8.68 15.01 17.23
C ASP A 248 -8.70 13.76 18.12
N THR A 249 -8.91 13.97 19.42
CA THR A 249 -8.93 12.89 20.42
C THR A 249 -10.29 12.22 20.54
N SER A 250 -11.26 12.58 19.69
CA SER A 250 -12.58 11.97 19.71
C SER A 250 -12.51 10.52 19.23
N THR A 251 -13.37 9.67 19.80
CA THR A 251 -13.37 8.23 19.53
C THR A 251 -14.79 7.68 19.54
N LEU A 252 -15.00 6.58 18.82
CA LEU A 252 -16.26 5.87 18.74
C LEU A 252 -16.07 4.40 19.14
N ASN A 253 -16.91 3.89 20.04
CA ASN A 253 -16.91 2.46 20.35
C ASN A 253 -17.82 1.74 19.35
N ILE A 254 -17.36 0.62 18.83
CA ILE A 254 -18.16 -0.24 17.97
C ILE A 254 -18.07 -1.70 18.44
N ASN A 255 -19.11 -2.45 18.14
CA ASN A 255 -19.18 -3.88 18.33
C ASN A 255 -19.54 -4.53 16.99
N ILE A 256 -18.59 -5.28 16.43
CA ILE A 256 -18.73 -6.00 15.16
C ILE A 256 -19.01 -7.46 15.49
N ASN A 257 -19.99 -8.09 14.83
CA ASN A 257 -20.28 -9.50 15.01
C ASN A 257 -20.55 -10.20 13.69
N ASN A 258 -20.08 -11.43 13.60
CA ASN A 258 -20.49 -12.40 12.62
C ASN A 258 -20.62 -13.76 13.31
N SER A 259 -21.71 -14.48 13.07
CA SER A 259 -21.99 -15.76 13.74
C SER A 259 -21.09 -16.90 13.27
N ARG A 260 -20.29 -16.67 12.22
CA ARG A 260 -19.36 -17.65 11.67
C ARG A 260 -18.23 -17.96 12.65
N THR A 261 -17.89 -19.24 12.74
CA THR A 261 -16.79 -19.75 13.57
C THR A 261 -15.45 -19.48 12.92
N LEU A 262 -14.50 -18.97 13.70
CA LEU A 262 -13.15 -18.67 13.23
C LEU A 262 -12.48 -19.96 12.69
N PRO A 263 -12.05 -20.01 11.42
CA PRO A 263 -11.35 -21.16 10.86
C PRO A 263 -9.96 -21.29 11.48
N SER A 264 -9.40 -22.50 11.45
CA SER A 264 -8.05 -22.80 11.98
C SER A 264 -6.92 -22.00 11.30
N THR A 265 -7.18 -21.43 10.12
CA THR A 265 -6.25 -20.54 9.42
C THR A 265 -5.99 -19.23 10.16
N TYR A 266 -6.90 -18.80 11.04
CA TYR A 266 -6.73 -17.59 11.84
C TYR A 266 -6.59 -17.94 13.33
N THR A 267 -5.62 -17.30 14.01
CA THR A 267 -5.43 -17.45 15.46
C THR A 267 -6.30 -16.48 16.27
N LYS A 268 -6.81 -15.43 15.62
CA LYS A 268 -7.68 -14.41 16.18
C LYS A 268 -8.54 -13.79 15.10
N ASN A 269 -9.62 -13.13 15.50
CA ASN A 269 -10.58 -12.56 14.57
C ASN A 269 -10.29 -11.11 14.16
N PHE A 270 -9.27 -10.48 14.73
CA PHE A 270 -8.88 -9.10 14.49
C PHE A 270 -7.36 -8.95 14.45
N TYR A 271 -6.88 -8.23 13.43
CA TYR A 271 -5.47 -7.88 13.24
C TYR A 271 -5.35 -6.36 13.21
N SER A 272 -4.49 -5.80 14.06
CA SER A 272 -4.25 -4.35 14.05
C SER A 272 -3.47 -3.92 12.80
N SER A 273 -3.39 -2.62 12.54
CA SER A 273 -2.62 -2.08 11.40
C SER A 273 -1.19 -2.60 11.31
N ASP A 274 -0.53 -2.86 12.43
CA ASP A 274 0.88 -3.29 12.46
C ASP A 274 1.07 -4.75 12.02
N GLU A 275 -0.03 -5.51 12.04
CA GLU A 275 -0.13 -6.92 11.66
C GLU A 275 -0.70 -7.10 10.26
N VAL A 276 -0.79 -6.01 9.50
CA VAL A 276 -1.35 -5.97 8.15
C VAL A 276 -0.29 -5.38 7.22
N GLU A 277 -0.23 -5.93 6.02
CA GLU A 277 0.58 -5.44 4.91
C GLU A 277 -0.36 -5.20 3.73
N VAL A 278 -0.37 -3.96 3.22
CA VAL A 278 -1.15 -3.62 2.02
C VAL A 278 -0.34 -4.12 0.82
N ALA A 279 -0.91 -5.08 0.08
CA ALA A 279 -0.21 -5.82 -0.95
C ALA A 279 0.12 -4.96 -2.18
N TYR A 280 -0.77 -4.02 -2.54
CA TYR A 280 -0.62 -3.18 -3.73
C TYR A 280 -1.09 -1.74 -3.44
N THR A 281 -0.26 -0.76 -3.81
CA THR A 281 -0.64 0.66 -3.90
C THR A 281 -1.08 1.03 -5.32
N ALA A 282 -1.67 2.22 -5.49
CA ALA A 282 -2.01 2.79 -6.79
C ALA A 282 -0.81 2.83 -7.74
N LYS A 283 0.35 3.26 -7.24
CA LYS A 283 1.61 3.27 -7.99
C LYS A 283 2.05 1.87 -8.42
N GLN A 284 2.04 0.89 -7.51
CA GLN A 284 2.38 -0.49 -7.84
C GLN A 284 1.41 -1.08 -8.87
N TYR A 285 0.12 -0.76 -8.76
CA TYR A 285 -0.85 -1.12 -9.79
C TYR A 285 -0.53 -0.47 -11.15
N GLY A 286 -0.24 0.84 -11.18
CA GLY A 286 0.11 1.57 -12.40
C GLY A 286 1.24 0.89 -13.17
N LEU A 287 2.36 0.62 -12.49
CA LEU A 287 3.55 -0.03 -13.05
C LEU A 287 3.28 -1.47 -13.53
N ASN A 288 2.40 -2.21 -12.85
CA ASN A 288 2.05 -3.59 -13.23
C ASN A 288 0.83 -3.67 -14.17
N SER A 289 0.20 -2.54 -14.50
CA SER A 289 -0.96 -2.50 -15.40
C SER A 289 -0.55 -2.69 -16.86
N TYR A 290 -1.53 -2.98 -17.73
CA TYR A 290 -1.32 -3.08 -19.19
C TYR A 290 -0.59 -1.87 -19.78
N TRP A 291 -0.90 -0.70 -19.23
CA TRP A 291 -0.42 0.57 -19.73
C TRP A 291 0.91 0.98 -19.13
N ASN A 292 1.44 0.22 -18.16
CA ASN A 292 2.64 0.58 -17.41
C ASN A 292 2.63 2.08 -17.07
N TYR A 293 1.61 2.51 -16.31
CA TYR A 293 1.50 3.90 -15.93
C TYR A 293 2.48 4.21 -14.80
N HIS A 294 3.32 5.21 -15.03
CA HIS A 294 4.21 5.77 -14.02
C HIS A 294 3.47 6.93 -13.35
N TYR A 295 2.84 6.65 -12.21
CA TYR A 295 2.16 7.65 -11.40
C TYR A 295 3.15 8.39 -10.49
N MET A 296 2.81 9.62 -10.11
CA MET A 296 3.57 10.40 -9.14
C MET A 296 3.73 9.62 -7.83
N PRO A 297 4.91 9.60 -7.20
CA PRO A 297 5.11 8.97 -5.91
C PRO A 297 4.15 9.56 -4.87
N SER A 298 3.49 8.69 -4.11
CA SER A 298 2.58 9.10 -3.05
C SER A 298 3.28 9.33 -1.71
N LYS A 299 4.59 9.16 -1.61
CA LYS A 299 5.35 9.31 -0.37
C LYS A 299 6.72 9.91 -0.64
N GLY A 300 7.33 10.45 0.40
CA GLY A 300 8.62 11.10 0.34
C GLY A 300 8.50 12.58 -0.03
N GLN A 301 9.65 13.16 -0.35
CA GLN A 301 9.72 14.49 -0.92
C GLN A 301 9.68 14.35 -2.43
N VAL A 302 8.65 14.91 -3.06
CA VAL A 302 8.37 14.68 -4.48
C VAL A 302 8.41 16.00 -5.25
N PRO A 303 9.31 16.14 -6.25
CA PRO A 303 9.40 17.33 -7.08
C PRO A 303 8.15 17.50 -7.96
N LEU A 304 7.72 18.74 -8.12
CA LEU A 304 6.60 19.14 -8.96
C LEU A 304 6.97 20.36 -9.80
N LEU A 305 7.14 20.16 -11.10
CA LEU A 305 7.45 21.26 -12.02
C LEU A 305 6.17 21.94 -12.47
N VAL A 306 6.04 23.27 -12.27
CA VAL A 306 4.85 24.02 -12.67
C VAL A 306 5.19 25.01 -13.78
N ILE A 307 4.55 24.86 -14.94
CA ILE A 307 4.83 25.65 -16.16
C ILE A 307 3.60 26.46 -16.57
N PRO A 308 3.59 27.78 -16.35
CA PRO A 308 2.52 28.64 -16.84
C PRO A 308 2.57 28.75 -18.38
N LEU A 309 1.42 28.57 -19.04
CA LEU A 309 1.30 28.65 -20.51
C LEU A 309 0.52 29.90 -20.90
N VAL A 310 1.05 30.74 -21.79
CA VAL A 310 0.32 31.90 -22.33
C VAL A 310 -0.26 31.53 -23.68
N MET A 311 -1.58 31.39 -23.73
CA MET A 311 -2.28 30.97 -24.93
C MET A 311 -2.29 32.09 -26.00
N PRO A 312 -2.31 31.75 -27.30
CA PRO A 312 -2.34 32.74 -28.37
C PRO A 312 -3.49 33.76 -28.21
N GLY A 313 -3.15 35.05 -28.28
CA GLY A 313 -4.11 36.14 -28.05
C GLY A 313 -4.32 36.56 -26.59
N TYR A 314 -3.68 35.91 -25.61
CA TYR A 314 -3.82 36.21 -24.17
C TYR A 314 -2.58 36.85 -23.53
N MET A 315 -1.60 37.30 -24.34
CA MET A 315 -0.38 37.98 -23.86
C MET A 315 -0.66 39.18 -22.95
N ASN A 316 -1.66 39.98 -23.33
CA ASN A 316 -2.05 41.18 -22.57
C ASN A 316 -2.82 40.86 -21.28
N SER A 317 -3.22 39.60 -21.07
CA SER A 317 -3.87 39.14 -19.85
C SER A 317 -2.86 38.83 -18.75
N VAL A 318 -1.58 38.63 -19.08
CA VAL A 318 -0.52 38.33 -18.11
C VAL A 318 -0.25 39.54 -17.22
N THR A 319 -0.24 39.32 -15.90
CA THR A 319 0.06 40.35 -14.91
C THR A 319 1.28 39.97 -14.08
N SER A 320 1.96 40.96 -13.49
CA SER A 320 3.14 40.73 -12.65
C SER A 320 2.85 39.92 -11.37
N LYS A 321 1.58 39.76 -10.98
CA LYS A 321 1.16 39.02 -9.78
C LYS A 321 0.70 37.59 -10.06
N MET A 322 0.48 37.22 -11.33
CA MET A 322 -0.09 35.91 -11.68
C MET A 322 0.84 34.76 -11.27
N LYS A 323 2.13 34.84 -11.60
CA LYS A 323 3.14 33.85 -11.20
C LYS A 323 3.17 33.65 -9.68
N ASP A 324 3.20 34.73 -8.90
CA ASP A 324 3.15 34.70 -7.43
C ASP A 324 1.88 34.03 -6.89
N LYS A 325 0.72 34.26 -7.52
CA LYS A 325 -0.53 33.59 -7.15
C LYS A 325 -0.51 32.09 -7.48
N ILE A 326 0.09 31.71 -8.62
CA ILE A 326 0.28 30.30 -8.99
C ILE A 326 1.21 29.63 -7.96
N GLU A 327 2.35 30.24 -7.66
CA GLU A 327 3.31 29.76 -6.67
C GLU A 327 2.64 29.54 -5.31
N LYS A 328 1.81 30.49 -4.86
CA LYS A 328 1.05 30.36 -3.61
C LYS A 328 0.02 29.24 -3.65
N ALA A 329 -0.71 29.07 -4.74
CA ALA A 329 -1.68 27.99 -4.87
C ALA A 329 -1.03 26.60 -4.77
N PHE A 330 0.19 26.42 -5.29
CA PHE A 330 0.92 25.15 -5.22
C PHE A 330 1.69 24.96 -3.91
N PHE A 331 2.48 25.95 -3.50
CA PHE A 331 3.50 25.82 -2.46
C PHE A 331 3.36 26.81 -1.29
N GLY A 332 2.34 27.66 -1.33
CA GLY A 332 2.10 28.68 -0.29
C GLY A 332 1.52 28.13 1.01
N SER A 333 1.24 29.06 1.92
CA SER A 333 0.70 28.82 3.26
C SER A 333 -0.59 29.60 3.50
N LYS A 334 -1.26 29.37 4.63
CA LYS A 334 -2.44 30.17 5.01
C LYS A 334 -2.15 31.66 5.14
N SER A 335 -0.94 32.03 5.59
CA SER A 335 -0.52 33.43 5.65
C SER A 335 -0.42 34.12 4.29
N ASP A 336 -0.41 33.35 3.19
CA ASP A 336 -0.37 33.87 1.82
C ASP A 336 -1.76 34.20 1.25
N GLY A 337 -2.82 34.09 2.06
CA GLY A 337 -4.19 34.42 1.64
C GLY A 337 -4.88 33.32 0.84
N ILE A 338 -4.49 32.06 1.07
CA ILE A 338 -5.17 30.87 0.54
C ILE A 338 -6.35 30.55 1.47
N ASN A 339 -7.55 30.32 0.91
CA ASN A 339 -8.75 30.11 1.76
C ASN A 339 -8.81 28.70 2.35
N TYR A 340 -8.33 27.72 1.59
CA TYR A 340 -8.33 26.31 1.96
C TYR A 340 -6.91 25.89 2.33
N GLU A 341 -6.20 25.26 1.40
CA GLU A 341 -4.81 24.82 1.55
C GLU A 341 -4.09 24.99 0.19
N SER A 342 -2.77 25.15 0.18
CA SER A 342 -2.04 24.94 -1.08
C SER A 342 -2.04 23.46 -1.47
N VAL A 343 -1.75 23.14 -2.72
CA VAL A 343 -1.60 21.74 -3.18
C VAL A 343 -0.65 20.98 -2.24
N ARG A 344 0.53 21.54 -1.99
CA ARG A 344 1.51 20.98 -1.05
C ARG A 344 0.94 20.74 0.34
N LEU A 345 0.39 21.79 0.99
CA LEU A 345 -0.07 21.68 2.38
C LEU A 345 -1.25 20.71 2.53
N TYR A 346 -2.14 20.66 1.54
CA TYR A 346 -3.21 19.68 1.52
C TYR A 346 -2.66 18.25 1.57
N TYR A 347 -1.75 17.91 0.64
CA TYR A 347 -1.18 16.57 0.56
C TYR A 347 -0.29 16.23 1.76
N TYR A 348 0.45 17.20 2.29
CA TYR A 348 1.21 17.04 3.53
C TYR A 348 0.30 16.68 4.71
N LYS A 349 -0.82 17.41 4.89
CA LYS A 349 -1.79 17.17 5.96
C LYS A 349 -2.54 15.85 5.76
N SER A 350 -3.09 15.63 4.56
CA SER A 350 -3.88 14.44 4.21
C SER A 350 -3.06 13.14 4.34
N SER A 351 -1.78 13.18 3.97
CA SER A 351 -0.86 12.04 4.06
C SER A 351 -0.26 11.82 5.45
N PHE A 352 -0.60 12.64 6.46
CA PHE A 352 0.02 12.62 7.78
C PHE A 352 1.55 12.85 7.72
N GLY A 353 1.99 13.77 6.87
CA GLY A 353 3.39 14.13 6.66
C GLY A 353 4.19 13.11 5.85
N GLN A 354 3.55 12.14 5.21
CA GLN A 354 4.25 11.11 4.41
C GLN A 354 4.56 11.56 2.98
N LEU A 355 3.86 12.56 2.46
CA LEU A 355 4.10 13.18 1.16
C LEU A 355 4.35 14.67 1.35
N ASP A 356 5.48 15.15 0.84
CA ASP A 356 5.80 16.58 0.79
C ASP A 356 6.14 16.96 -0.66
N LEU A 357 5.25 17.71 -1.31
CA LEU A 357 5.46 18.19 -2.67
C LEU A 357 6.33 19.45 -2.62
N TYR A 358 7.33 19.56 -3.48
CA TYR A 358 8.17 20.75 -3.59
C TYR A 358 8.48 21.10 -5.04
N GLY A 359 8.83 22.34 -5.33
CA GLY A 359 9.14 22.76 -6.69
C GLY A 359 9.17 24.26 -6.86
N GLU A 360 9.16 24.69 -8.11
CA GLU A 360 9.08 26.09 -8.51
C GLU A 360 8.09 26.27 -9.67
N VAL A 361 7.51 27.46 -9.75
CA VAL A 361 6.82 27.92 -10.94
C VAL A 361 7.81 28.60 -11.89
N THR A 362 7.89 28.11 -13.14
CA THR A 362 8.73 28.72 -14.18
C THR A 362 8.19 30.10 -14.60
N ASP A 363 8.94 30.80 -15.45
CA ASP A 363 8.36 31.88 -16.23
C ASP A 363 7.37 31.34 -17.27
N TYR A 364 6.67 32.25 -17.93
CA TYR A 364 5.61 31.91 -18.86
C TYR A 364 6.15 31.34 -20.18
N PHE A 365 5.65 30.16 -20.56
CA PHE A 365 5.84 29.60 -21.89
C PHE A 365 4.86 30.26 -22.88
N ASP A 366 5.41 30.99 -23.84
CA ASP A 366 4.66 31.59 -24.94
C ASP A 366 4.31 30.52 -25.99
N VAL A 367 3.04 30.10 -26.02
CA VAL A 367 2.59 29.03 -26.93
C VAL A 367 2.76 29.46 -28.40
N GLU A 368 2.38 30.68 -28.76
CA GLU A 368 2.43 31.14 -30.15
C GLU A 368 3.86 31.19 -30.67
N LYS A 369 4.78 31.78 -29.89
CA LYS A 369 6.18 31.92 -30.27
C LYS A 369 6.92 30.60 -30.36
N ASN A 370 6.64 29.65 -29.46
CA ASN A 370 7.40 28.41 -29.37
C ASN A 370 6.83 27.28 -30.22
N THR A 371 5.53 27.31 -30.55
CA THR A 371 4.87 26.21 -31.29
C THR A 371 4.27 26.63 -32.63
N GLY A 372 4.07 27.94 -32.86
CA GLY A 372 3.46 28.47 -34.08
C GLY A 372 1.94 28.40 -34.11
N TYR A 373 1.27 27.91 -33.06
CA TYR A 373 -0.19 27.99 -32.96
C TYR A 373 -0.61 29.45 -32.73
N THR A 374 -1.43 30.01 -33.62
CA THR A 374 -1.83 31.44 -33.57
C THR A 374 -3.28 31.66 -33.12
N ASN A 375 -4.06 30.60 -32.90
CA ASN A 375 -5.47 30.71 -32.55
C ASN A 375 -5.87 29.67 -31.51
N THR A 376 -6.07 30.12 -30.27
CA THR A 376 -6.45 29.29 -29.12
C THR A 376 -7.71 28.46 -29.35
N ASN A 377 -8.72 29.00 -30.03
CA ASN A 377 -9.98 28.29 -30.26
C ASN A 377 -9.89 27.16 -31.29
N LYS A 378 -8.73 26.99 -31.94
CA LYS A 378 -8.49 25.91 -32.92
C LYS A 378 -7.58 24.81 -32.37
N ILE A 379 -7.09 24.96 -31.14
CA ILE A 379 -6.22 23.96 -30.51
C ILE A 379 -7.08 22.76 -30.11
N THR A 380 -6.71 21.58 -30.58
CA THR A 380 -7.31 20.30 -30.18
C THR A 380 -6.60 19.71 -28.96
N THR A 381 -7.18 18.68 -28.34
CA THR A 381 -6.54 17.95 -27.23
C THR A 381 -5.16 17.39 -27.64
N ASP A 382 -5.07 16.68 -28.77
CA ASP A 382 -3.77 16.15 -29.27
C ASP A 382 -2.71 17.25 -29.48
N GLN A 383 -3.15 18.42 -29.95
CA GLN A 383 -2.24 19.58 -30.12
C GLN A 383 -1.82 20.15 -28.77
N MET A 384 -2.70 20.12 -27.77
CA MET A 384 -2.36 20.51 -26.40
C MET A 384 -1.31 19.59 -25.78
N ASP A 385 -1.36 18.28 -26.03
CA ASP A 385 -0.30 17.35 -25.57
C ASP A 385 1.06 17.70 -26.19
N GLY A 386 1.09 18.04 -27.49
CA GLY A 386 2.29 18.54 -28.15
C GLY A 386 2.81 19.88 -27.58
N ILE A 387 1.89 20.79 -27.20
CA ILE A 387 2.24 22.05 -26.53
C ILE A 387 2.85 21.79 -25.15
N LYS A 388 2.23 20.91 -24.34
CA LYS A 388 2.74 20.51 -23.02
C LYS A 388 4.15 19.91 -23.11
N GLN A 389 4.38 19.01 -24.07
CA GLN A 389 5.72 18.46 -24.31
C GLN A 389 6.72 19.56 -24.69
N SER A 390 6.34 20.47 -25.59
CA SER A 390 7.23 21.58 -26.00
C SER A 390 7.56 22.52 -24.84
N ALA A 391 6.59 22.75 -23.95
CA ALA A 391 6.75 23.57 -22.76
C ALA A 391 7.65 22.90 -21.71
N PHE A 392 7.51 21.58 -21.52
CA PHE A 392 8.40 20.79 -20.68
C PHE A 392 9.84 20.83 -21.20
N ASP A 393 10.06 20.54 -22.49
CA ASP A 393 11.38 20.59 -23.11
C ASP A 393 11.99 22.01 -23.01
N TRP A 394 11.17 23.06 -23.20
CA TRP A 394 11.59 24.44 -23.01
C TRP A 394 12.04 24.73 -21.58
N ALA A 395 11.29 24.24 -20.58
CA ALA A 395 11.64 24.46 -19.17
C ALA A 395 12.97 23.79 -18.84
N LEU A 396 13.15 22.52 -19.23
CA LEU A 396 14.42 21.80 -19.02
C LEU A 396 15.61 22.56 -19.63
N ASN A 397 15.49 23.01 -20.88
CA ASN A 397 16.56 23.72 -21.57
C ASN A 397 16.81 25.14 -21.04
N THR A 398 15.75 25.89 -20.73
CA THR A 398 15.85 27.30 -20.32
C THR A 398 16.44 27.44 -18.92
N TYR A 399 16.05 26.54 -18.03
CA TYR A 399 16.50 26.54 -16.64
C TYR A 399 17.67 25.57 -16.38
N ASN A 400 18.12 24.84 -17.41
CA ASN A 400 19.16 23.81 -17.30
C ASN A 400 18.83 22.79 -16.19
N ILE A 401 17.57 22.35 -16.15
CA ILE A 401 17.09 21.34 -15.20
C ILE A 401 17.50 19.97 -15.72
N ASP A 402 18.18 19.19 -14.88
CA ASP A 402 18.41 17.77 -15.15
C ASP A 402 17.11 17.02 -14.83
N SER A 403 16.54 16.28 -15.80
CA SER A 403 15.27 15.58 -15.57
C SER A 403 15.36 14.49 -14.49
N LYS A 404 16.57 14.05 -14.14
CA LYS A 404 16.81 13.18 -12.97
C LYS A 404 16.46 13.83 -11.64
N ASP A 405 16.52 15.16 -11.54
CA ASP A 405 16.13 15.88 -10.33
C ASP A 405 14.61 15.95 -10.15
N LEU A 406 13.86 15.52 -11.17
CA LEU A 406 12.40 15.44 -11.18
C LEU A 406 11.87 14.00 -11.10
N ASP A 407 12.74 13.01 -10.89
CA ASP A 407 12.44 11.56 -10.79
C ASP A 407 12.95 11.06 -9.43
N SER A 408 12.18 11.33 -8.37
CA SER A 408 12.58 11.04 -6.98
C SER A 408 12.56 9.55 -6.64
N ASP A 409 11.80 8.75 -7.39
CA ASP A 409 11.68 7.31 -7.18
C ASP A 409 12.55 6.45 -8.11
N LYS A 410 13.22 7.10 -9.08
CA LYS A 410 14.15 6.51 -10.05
C LYS A 410 13.48 5.46 -10.94
N ASP A 411 12.21 5.67 -11.29
CA ASP A 411 11.49 4.79 -12.20
C ASP A 411 11.72 5.12 -13.68
N GLY A 412 12.47 6.18 -13.98
CA GLY A 412 12.80 6.64 -15.32
C GLY A 412 11.74 7.55 -15.93
N ALA A 413 10.75 7.97 -15.14
CA ALA A 413 9.79 9.00 -15.49
C ALA A 413 9.87 10.19 -14.52
N VAL A 414 9.54 11.37 -15.03
CA VAL A 414 9.39 12.54 -14.17
C VAL A 414 8.12 12.39 -13.34
N ASP A 415 8.25 12.60 -12.02
CA ASP A 415 7.22 12.39 -11.02
C ASP A 415 5.93 13.17 -11.31
N GLY A 416 6.06 14.41 -11.80
CA GLY A 416 4.90 15.23 -12.10
C GLY A 416 5.19 16.58 -12.73
N VAL A 417 4.36 16.95 -13.72
CA VAL A 417 4.39 18.27 -14.35
C VAL A 417 3.00 18.90 -14.37
N TRP A 418 2.90 20.14 -13.91
CA TRP A 418 1.69 20.94 -13.95
C TRP A 418 1.77 22.03 -15.00
N PHE A 419 0.68 22.20 -15.74
CA PHE A 419 0.53 23.25 -16.74
C PHE A 419 -0.63 24.17 -16.37
N ILE A 420 -0.33 25.45 -16.14
CA ILE A 420 -1.36 26.45 -15.80
C ILE A 420 -1.53 27.42 -16.95
N TYR A 421 -2.63 27.33 -17.69
CA TYR A 421 -2.83 28.17 -18.85
C TYR A 421 -3.46 29.53 -18.49
N ILE A 422 -3.00 30.57 -19.17
CA ILE A 422 -3.61 31.90 -19.21
C ILE A 422 -4.29 32.02 -20.57
N GLY A 423 -5.61 31.93 -20.57
CA GLY A 423 -6.39 31.69 -21.78
C GLY A 423 -7.89 31.90 -21.57
N PRO A 424 -8.74 31.28 -22.41
CA PRO A 424 -10.20 31.38 -22.28
C PRO A 424 -10.67 30.82 -20.92
N ASN A 425 -11.80 31.32 -20.43
CA ASN A 425 -12.44 30.74 -19.24
C ASN A 425 -12.69 29.25 -19.48
N SER A 426 -12.41 28.46 -18.45
CA SER A 426 -12.52 26.99 -18.43
C SER A 426 -13.94 26.47 -18.63
N SER A 427 -14.97 27.27 -18.32
CA SER A 427 -16.37 26.86 -18.45
C SER A 427 -16.83 26.81 -19.92
N PRO A 428 -17.31 25.66 -20.42
CA PRO A 428 -17.98 25.61 -21.71
C PRO A 428 -19.28 26.41 -21.60
N SER A 429 -19.36 27.56 -22.27
CA SER A 429 -20.64 28.25 -22.39
C SER A 429 -21.64 27.32 -23.08
N SER A 430 -22.93 27.38 -22.70
CA SER A 430 -24.00 26.53 -23.22
C SER A 430 -24.24 26.60 -24.74
N SER A 431 -23.49 27.44 -25.46
CA SER A 431 -23.48 27.56 -26.91
C SER A 431 -22.29 26.84 -27.59
N MET A 432 -21.39 26.21 -26.83
CA MET A 432 -20.20 25.54 -27.37
C MET A 432 -20.53 24.10 -27.73
N THR A 433 -20.59 23.83 -29.03
CA THR A 433 -20.94 22.53 -29.61
C THR A 433 -19.74 21.61 -29.83
N THR A 434 -18.54 21.98 -29.34
CA THR A 434 -17.31 21.18 -29.41
C THR A 434 -16.63 21.12 -28.05
N ALA A 435 -16.23 19.93 -27.60
CA ALA A 435 -15.40 19.75 -26.41
C ALA A 435 -14.14 20.62 -26.54
N THR A 436 -13.92 21.55 -25.61
CA THR A 436 -12.72 22.39 -25.57
C THR A 436 -11.67 21.71 -24.70
N PRO A 437 -10.38 21.77 -25.06
CA PRO A 437 -9.30 21.20 -24.25
C PRO A 437 -8.96 22.06 -23.02
N PHE A 438 -9.86 22.94 -22.57
CA PHE A 438 -9.60 23.99 -21.57
C PHE A 438 -10.26 23.73 -20.21
N TRP A 439 -11.03 22.65 -20.07
CA TRP A 439 -11.38 22.15 -18.74
C TRP A 439 -10.12 21.59 -18.05
N ALA A 440 -10.13 21.47 -16.72
CA ALA A 440 -9.03 20.85 -15.98
C ALA A 440 -9.01 19.33 -16.23
N TYR A 441 -7.81 18.74 -16.37
CA TYR A 441 -7.65 17.29 -16.49
C TYR A 441 -6.22 16.86 -16.22
N THR A 442 -6.07 15.58 -15.91
CA THR A 442 -4.79 14.89 -15.78
C THR A 442 -4.63 13.86 -16.91
N SER A 443 -3.42 13.78 -17.45
CA SER A 443 -3.08 12.89 -18.57
C SER A 443 -1.87 12.02 -18.23
N TYR A 444 -1.91 10.80 -18.75
CA TYR A 444 -0.83 9.83 -18.63
C TYR A 444 -0.36 9.41 -20.01
N ILE A 445 0.95 9.23 -20.16
CA ILE A 445 1.54 8.61 -21.34
C ILE A 445 1.55 7.10 -21.09
N PRO A 446 0.75 6.30 -21.83
CA PRO A 446 0.79 4.86 -21.70
C PRO A 446 2.10 4.31 -22.25
N ASN A 447 2.69 3.36 -21.52
CA ASN A 447 3.97 2.72 -21.82
C ASN A 447 5.05 3.77 -22.16
N PRO A 448 5.33 4.69 -21.22
CA PRO A 448 6.34 5.70 -21.46
C PRO A 448 7.68 5.01 -21.70
N LYS A 449 8.53 5.60 -22.54
CA LYS A 449 9.90 5.14 -22.74
C LYS A 449 10.76 5.61 -21.55
N ALA A 450 10.41 5.15 -20.35
CA ALA A 450 11.08 5.51 -19.13
C ALA A 450 12.57 5.15 -19.21
N ASP A 451 13.42 6.08 -18.82
CA ASP A 451 14.88 5.95 -18.84
C ASP A 451 15.45 6.66 -17.61
N ILE A 452 16.01 5.88 -16.68
CA ILE A 452 16.60 6.38 -15.43
C ILE A 452 17.70 7.42 -15.67
N ASN A 453 18.38 7.38 -16.81
CA ASN A 453 19.44 8.35 -17.12
C ASN A 453 18.91 9.64 -17.74
N ASN A 454 17.71 9.58 -18.32
CA ASN A 454 17.05 10.71 -18.95
C ASN A 454 15.53 10.59 -18.76
N PRO A 455 15.02 10.82 -17.54
CA PRO A 455 13.61 10.63 -17.24
C PRO A 455 12.70 11.45 -18.15
N VAL A 456 11.56 10.84 -18.50
CA VAL A 456 10.59 11.42 -19.44
C VAL A 456 9.31 11.81 -18.72
N MET A 457 8.62 12.86 -19.18
CA MET A 457 7.29 13.20 -18.68
C MET A 457 6.34 12.02 -18.93
N SER A 458 5.77 11.44 -17.88
CA SER A 458 4.78 10.35 -17.95
C SER A 458 3.39 10.78 -17.50
N VAL A 459 3.31 11.69 -16.52
CA VAL A 459 2.08 12.18 -15.93
C VAL A 459 2.11 13.70 -15.86
N SER A 460 1.00 14.32 -16.26
CA SER A 460 0.86 15.77 -16.18
C SER A 460 -0.58 16.20 -15.96
N SER A 461 -0.76 17.31 -15.24
CA SER A 461 -2.05 17.95 -15.05
C SER A 461 -2.08 19.30 -15.71
N PHE A 462 -3.27 19.69 -16.15
CA PHE A 462 -3.51 20.91 -16.90
C PHE A 462 -4.76 21.60 -16.35
N ALA A 463 -4.67 22.90 -16.05
CA ALA A 463 -5.82 23.70 -15.63
C ALA A 463 -5.64 25.16 -16.02
N GLY A 464 -6.75 25.90 -16.05
CA GLY A 464 -6.74 27.34 -16.26
C GLY A 464 -6.38 28.11 -15.00
N TYR A 465 -5.73 29.26 -15.16
CA TYR A 465 -5.48 30.20 -14.06
C TYR A 465 -6.77 30.71 -13.40
N ASP A 466 -7.90 30.63 -14.09
CA ASP A 466 -9.21 30.91 -13.53
C ASP A 466 -9.60 29.93 -12.41
N PHE A 467 -9.12 28.69 -12.39
CA PHE A 467 -9.34 27.78 -11.26
C PHE A 467 -8.64 28.23 -9.96
N ILE A 468 -7.62 29.07 -10.06
CA ILE A 468 -6.88 29.62 -8.91
C ILE A 468 -7.57 30.87 -8.34
N THR A 469 -8.23 31.62 -9.22
CA THR A 469 -8.71 32.98 -8.92
C THR A 469 -10.22 33.12 -8.92
N GLN A 470 -10.94 32.25 -9.61
CA GLN A 470 -12.39 32.17 -9.61
C GLN A 470 -12.82 31.02 -8.71
N ASP A 471 -13.92 31.23 -7.98
CA ASP A 471 -14.53 30.21 -7.14
C ASP A 471 -15.10 29.12 -8.06
N VAL A 472 -14.40 27.99 -8.19
CA VAL A 472 -14.86 26.85 -9.00
C VAL A 472 -15.86 25.99 -8.23
N ALA A 473 -16.70 26.65 -7.43
CA ALA A 473 -18.02 26.16 -7.10
C ALA A 473 -18.97 26.36 -8.30
N ILE A 474 -18.57 25.89 -9.49
CA ILE A 474 -19.32 26.03 -10.75
C ILE A 474 -20.75 25.46 -10.63
N THR A 475 -21.04 24.68 -9.59
CA THR A 475 -22.30 23.99 -9.39
C THR A 475 -23.30 24.70 -8.47
N SER A 476 -22.93 25.75 -7.74
CA SER A 476 -23.77 26.30 -6.67
C SER A 476 -24.14 27.78 -6.78
N GLY A 477 -23.85 28.41 -7.92
CA GLY A 477 -24.35 29.77 -8.22
C GLY A 477 -23.75 30.85 -7.31
N PHE A 478 -22.55 30.63 -6.79
CA PHE A 478 -21.84 31.61 -5.99
C PHE A 478 -21.18 32.65 -6.89
N ASN A 479 -21.42 33.93 -6.59
CA ASN A 479 -20.78 35.03 -7.30
C ASN A 479 -19.33 35.22 -6.83
N TYR A 480 -18.48 35.48 -7.81
CA TYR A 480 -17.10 35.95 -7.68
C TYR A 480 -16.98 37.12 -6.70
N ASP A 481 -16.00 37.07 -5.79
CA ASP A 481 -15.63 38.17 -4.90
C ASP A 481 -14.11 38.19 -4.72
N ASP A 482 -13.48 39.23 -5.29
CA ASP A 482 -12.03 39.50 -5.26
C ASP A 482 -11.43 39.57 -3.85
N ASN A 483 -12.25 39.70 -2.81
CA ASN A 483 -11.79 39.75 -1.41
C ASN A 483 -11.62 38.37 -0.77
N LYS A 484 -11.93 37.28 -1.49
CA LYS A 484 -12.03 35.93 -0.93
C LYS A 484 -10.84 35.03 -1.28
N GLY A 485 -9.59 35.51 -1.23
CA GLY A 485 -8.37 34.67 -1.27
C GLY A 485 -8.15 33.77 -2.51
N LEU A 486 -7.11 32.93 -2.49
CA LEU A 486 -6.81 31.94 -3.55
C LEU A 486 -7.56 30.61 -3.33
N ASP A 487 -7.89 29.94 -4.43
CA ASP A 487 -8.52 28.62 -4.46
C ASP A 487 -7.60 27.60 -5.15
N SER A 488 -7.62 26.36 -4.70
CA SER A 488 -6.73 25.29 -5.16
C SER A 488 -7.45 23.94 -5.25
N HIS A 489 -8.76 23.86 -4.98
CA HIS A 489 -9.49 22.59 -4.89
C HIS A 489 -9.35 21.73 -6.14
N VAL A 490 -9.55 22.33 -7.32
CA VAL A 490 -9.38 21.61 -8.59
C VAL A 490 -7.93 21.19 -8.81
N LEU A 491 -6.96 22.02 -8.42
CA LEU A 491 -5.54 21.66 -8.53
C LEU A 491 -5.22 20.48 -7.59
N ILE A 492 -5.83 20.44 -6.41
CA ILE A 492 -5.71 19.34 -5.46
C ILE A 492 -6.35 18.08 -6.07
N HIS A 493 -7.58 18.16 -6.58
CA HIS A 493 -8.28 17.04 -7.21
C HIS A 493 -7.45 16.39 -8.32
N GLU A 494 -6.98 17.20 -9.27
CA GLU A 494 -6.18 16.73 -10.41
C GLU A 494 -4.82 16.16 -9.96
N THR A 495 -4.22 16.72 -8.90
CA THR A 495 -3.02 16.11 -8.30
C THR A 495 -3.32 14.73 -7.72
N GLY A 496 -4.56 14.47 -7.29
CA GLY A 496 -5.03 13.16 -6.85
C GLY A 496 -5.01 12.12 -7.97
N HIS A 497 -5.35 12.54 -9.19
CA HIS A 497 -5.16 11.72 -10.37
C HIS A 497 -3.68 11.46 -10.65
N MET A 498 -2.79 12.45 -10.51
CA MET A 498 -1.35 12.21 -10.69
C MET A 498 -0.81 11.08 -9.80
N LEU A 499 -1.39 10.94 -8.59
CA LEU A 499 -1.09 9.88 -7.63
C LEU A 499 -1.77 8.52 -7.93
N GLY A 500 -2.62 8.44 -8.96
CA GLY A 500 -3.31 7.24 -9.41
C GLY A 500 -4.73 7.04 -8.86
N LEU A 501 -5.37 8.08 -8.31
CA LEU A 501 -6.78 8.00 -7.89
C LEU A 501 -7.74 8.23 -9.08
N ASN A 502 -8.93 7.63 -9.00
CA ASN A 502 -10.01 7.84 -9.98
C ASN A 502 -10.98 8.93 -9.50
N ASP A 503 -11.78 9.45 -10.44
CA ASP A 503 -13.00 10.17 -10.12
C ASP A 503 -14.01 9.26 -9.41
N TYR A 504 -14.54 9.72 -8.28
CA TYR A 504 -15.60 9.04 -7.54
C TYR A 504 -17.00 9.59 -7.81
N TYR A 505 -17.14 10.69 -8.57
CA TYR A 505 -18.43 11.13 -9.05
C TYR A 505 -18.91 10.29 -10.25
N ASN A 506 -20.21 10.39 -10.54
CA ASN A 506 -20.74 9.84 -11.78
C ASN A 506 -20.25 10.67 -12.98
N THR A 507 -19.35 10.11 -13.76
CA THR A 507 -18.80 10.74 -14.97
C THR A 507 -19.76 10.72 -16.16
N TYR A 508 -20.95 10.09 -16.04
CA TYR A 508 -21.90 9.91 -17.14
C TYR A 508 -23.34 10.33 -16.82
N GLY A 509 -23.81 11.42 -17.45
CA GLY A 509 -25.20 11.71 -17.87
C GLY A 509 -26.32 11.83 -16.81
N ASP A 510 -26.34 10.98 -15.78
CA ASP A 510 -27.26 11.07 -14.65
C ASP A 510 -26.67 11.99 -13.58
N SER A 511 -27.07 13.26 -13.65
CA SER A 511 -26.63 14.30 -12.73
C SER A 511 -27.07 14.06 -11.28
N THR A 512 -27.99 13.12 -11.03
CA THR A 512 -28.49 12.81 -9.68
C THR A 512 -27.76 11.65 -9.01
N TYR A 513 -27.14 10.77 -9.79
CA TYR A 513 -26.34 9.69 -9.28
C TYR A 513 -25.00 10.20 -8.72
N SER A 514 -24.74 9.92 -7.45
CA SER A 514 -23.52 10.37 -6.76
C SER A 514 -23.23 9.43 -5.59
N PRO A 515 -22.34 8.43 -5.76
CA PRO A 515 -22.06 7.41 -4.75
C PRO A 515 -21.50 7.94 -3.42
N LEU A 516 -20.74 9.04 -3.44
CA LEU A 516 -20.25 9.75 -2.24
C LEU A 516 -20.98 11.07 -1.98
N GLY A 517 -21.98 11.42 -2.80
CA GLY A 517 -22.80 12.61 -2.61
C GLY A 517 -22.07 13.92 -2.89
N GLY A 518 -20.92 13.92 -3.56
CA GLY A 518 -20.14 15.13 -3.83
C GLY A 518 -19.34 15.64 -2.64
N LEU A 519 -19.10 14.84 -1.60
CA LEU A 519 -18.47 15.28 -0.34
C LEU A 519 -17.09 14.65 -0.08
N ASP A 520 -16.35 14.39 -1.14
CA ASP A 520 -14.99 13.85 -1.13
C ASP A 520 -14.12 14.59 -2.13
N MET A 521 -12.80 14.65 -1.87
CA MET A 521 -11.85 15.34 -2.75
C MET A 521 -11.88 14.78 -4.18
N MET A 522 -12.05 13.48 -4.35
CA MET A 522 -12.14 12.87 -5.69
C MET A 522 -13.60 12.78 -6.22
N ASP A 523 -14.60 13.34 -5.53
CA ASP A 523 -15.99 13.46 -6.02
C ASP A 523 -16.34 14.92 -6.35
N GLY A 524 -16.35 15.80 -5.34
CA GLY A 524 -16.74 17.20 -5.49
C GLY A 524 -15.65 18.20 -5.16
N ASP A 525 -14.41 17.74 -5.01
CA ASP A 525 -13.25 18.55 -4.62
C ASP A 525 -13.34 19.10 -3.20
N PHE A 526 -14.05 18.40 -2.30
CA PHE A 526 -14.27 18.86 -0.92
C PHE A 526 -13.68 17.94 0.13
N GLY A 527 -13.10 18.54 1.17
CA GLY A 527 -12.63 17.87 2.35
C GLY A 527 -11.38 17.02 2.12
N ASP A 528 -11.17 16.09 3.04
CA ASP A 528 -10.04 15.16 2.97
C ASP A 528 -10.37 13.94 2.11
N ASN A 529 -9.33 13.34 1.52
CA ASN A 529 -9.38 12.02 0.92
C ASN A 529 -9.98 11.00 1.90
N ASN A 530 -10.97 10.22 1.45
CA ASN A 530 -11.53 9.15 2.25
C ASN A 530 -10.51 8.03 2.58
N PRO A 531 -10.79 7.17 3.58
CA PRO A 531 -9.88 6.09 3.98
C PRO A 531 -9.48 5.15 2.84
N TYR A 532 -10.36 4.88 1.87
CA TYR A 532 -10.04 4.02 0.74
C TYR A 532 -8.96 4.66 -0.16
N SER A 533 -9.10 5.94 -0.52
CA SER A 533 -8.03 6.66 -1.23
C SER A 533 -6.70 6.62 -0.46
N LYS A 534 -6.74 6.86 0.85
CA LYS A 534 -5.52 6.86 1.68
C LYS A 534 -4.85 5.48 1.77
N ILE A 535 -5.63 4.40 1.69
CA ILE A 535 -5.12 3.02 1.60
C ILE A 535 -4.42 2.81 0.26
N LEU A 536 -5.06 3.19 -0.86
CA LEU A 536 -4.48 3.05 -2.20
C LEU A 536 -3.15 3.81 -2.33
N LEU A 537 -3.06 4.99 -1.73
CA LEU A 537 -1.84 5.80 -1.70
C LEU A 537 -0.80 5.31 -0.68
N GLY A 538 -1.12 4.28 0.10
CA GLY A 538 -0.26 3.71 1.12
C GLY A 538 -0.05 4.59 2.34
N TRP A 539 -0.83 5.66 2.53
CA TRP A 539 -0.69 6.58 3.66
C TRP A 539 -1.23 5.99 4.96
N VAL A 540 -2.19 5.08 4.88
CA VAL A 540 -2.74 4.39 6.05
C VAL A 540 -2.75 2.89 5.82
N THR A 541 -2.57 2.15 6.90
CA THR A 541 -2.72 0.70 6.94
C THR A 541 -3.96 0.38 7.76
N PRO A 542 -4.97 -0.31 7.21
CA PRO A 542 -6.17 -0.60 7.95
C PRO A 542 -5.95 -1.72 8.97
N SER A 543 -6.78 -1.73 10.01
CA SER A 543 -6.97 -2.96 10.79
C SER A 543 -7.95 -3.87 10.07
N ILE A 544 -7.82 -5.19 10.23
CA ILE A 544 -8.66 -6.18 9.54
C ILE A 544 -9.50 -6.96 10.56
N TYR A 545 -10.82 -6.88 10.43
CA TYR A 545 -11.72 -7.89 10.99
C TYR A 545 -11.79 -9.06 10.02
N THR A 546 -11.65 -10.30 10.52
CA THR A 546 -11.58 -11.48 9.65
C THR A 546 -12.94 -11.97 9.13
N GLY A 547 -14.06 -11.44 9.64
CA GLY A 547 -15.40 -11.93 9.29
C GLY A 547 -15.95 -13.02 10.22
N TYR A 548 -15.34 -13.23 11.40
CA TYR A 548 -15.70 -14.31 12.33
C TYR A 548 -15.82 -13.83 13.78
N GLY A 549 -16.83 -14.34 14.49
CA GLY A 549 -17.06 -14.05 15.91
C GLY A 549 -17.35 -12.58 16.23
N SER A 550 -17.23 -12.23 17.50
CA SER A 550 -17.50 -10.87 18.02
C SER A 550 -16.22 -10.08 18.28
N LEU A 551 -16.28 -8.78 18.04
CA LEU A 551 -15.17 -7.86 18.20
C LEU A 551 -15.68 -6.53 18.79
N ASN A 552 -15.15 -6.13 19.93
CA ASN A 552 -15.35 -4.78 20.47
C ASN A 552 -14.11 -3.94 20.18
N GLN A 553 -14.29 -2.79 19.54
CA GLN A 553 -13.18 -1.90 19.20
C GLN A 553 -13.52 -0.44 19.48
N LYS A 554 -12.47 0.30 19.81
CA LYS A 554 -12.51 1.76 19.94
C LYS A 554 -11.82 2.34 18.72
N LEU A 555 -12.58 3.02 17.88
CA LEU A 555 -12.07 3.73 16.70
C LEU A 555 -11.69 5.16 17.09
N ASN A 556 -10.49 5.58 16.71
CA ASN A 556 -10.14 6.99 16.73
C ASN A 556 -10.78 7.69 15.51
N SER A 557 -10.87 9.02 15.58
CA SER A 557 -11.34 9.86 14.47
C SER A 557 -10.54 9.60 13.18
N CYS A 558 -11.19 9.79 12.03
CA CYS A 558 -10.58 9.71 10.70
C CYS A 558 -9.42 10.72 10.50
N ASN A 559 -9.29 11.70 11.38
CA ASN A 559 -8.17 12.64 11.46
C ASN A 559 -6.91 12.04 12.13
N SER A 560 -6.96 10.77 12.55
CA SER A 560 -5.83 10.03 13.09
C SER A 560 -5.38 8.94 12.11
N LYS A 561 -4.07 8.80 11.92
CA LYS A 561 -3.48 7.74 11.07
C LYS A 561 -3.94 6.35 11.54
N ASN A 562 -4.17 5.44 10.60
CA ASN A 562 -4.55 4.05 10.85
C ASN A 562 -5.88 3.84 11.64
N SER A 563 -6.82 4.78 11.55
CA SER A 563 -8.10 4.75 12.29
C SER A 563 -9.30 4.22 11.49
N MET A 564 -9.18 3.01 10.92
CA MET A 564 -10.28 2.33 10.22
C MET A 564 -10.17 0.81 10.32
N ILE A 565 -11.29 0.12 10.08
CA ILE A 565 -11.36 -1.34 10.01
C ILE A 565 -11.96 -1.78 8.68
N ILE A 566 -11.34 -2.76 8.01
CA ILE A 566 -11.93 -3.46 6.87
C ILE A 566 -12.85 -4.57 7.37
N LEU A 567 -14.05 -4.63 6.78
CA LEU A 567 -15.04 -5.68 6.93
C LEU A 567 -15.07 -6.49 5.62
N PRO A 568 -14.52 -7.71 5.59
CA PRO A 568 -14.49 -8.54 4.40
C PRO A 568 -15.86 -9.11 4.05
N LEU A 569 -16.01 -9.54 2.79
CA LEU A 569 -17.09 -10.45 2.41
C LEU A 569 -16.94 -11.81 3.11
N ASP A 570 -18.03 -12.55 3.23
CA ASP A 570 -18.03 -13.79 4.00
C ASP A 570 -17.08 -14.84 3.38
N ASN A 571 -17.00 -14.94 2.07
CA ASN A 571 -16.12 -15.90 1.41
C ASN A 571 -14.63 -15.50 1.42
N LYS A 572 -14.26 -14.29 1.86
CA LYS A 572 -12.87 -13.84 1.84
C LYS A 572 -12.05 -14.53 2.94
N VAL A 573 -10.89 -15.06 2.53
CA VAL A 573 -9.85 -15.57 3.42
C VAL A 573 -8.53 -14.93 3.02
N TYR A 574 -7.96 -14.12 3.90
CA TYR A 574 -6.69 -13.46 3.67
C TYR A 574 -5.53 -14.43 3.87
N SER A 575 -4.51 -14.29 3.02
CA SER A 575 -3.23 -14.97 3.25
C SER A 575 -2.45 -14.28 4.37
N ILE A 576 -1.67 -15.07 5.12
CA ILE A 576 -0.76 -14.57 6.16
C ILE A 576 0.66 -14.87 5.71
N LYS A 577 1.49 -13.84 5.57
CA LYS A 577 2.92 -13.97 5.26
C LYS A 577 3.72 -13.26 6.34
N LYS A 578 4.75 -13.93 6.87
CA LYS A 578 5.61 -13.41 7.94
C LYS A 578 4.80 -12.85 9.15
N GLY A 579 3.70 -13.53 9.50
CA GLY A 579 2.81 -13.12 10.60
C GLY A 579 1.88 -11.94 10.30
N LYS A 580 1.87 -11.40 9.07
CA LYS A 580 1.01 -10.29 8.66
C LYS A 580 -0.06 -10.72 7.66
N ILE A 581 -1.28 -10.20 7.86
CA ILE A 581 -2.36 -10.30 6.88
C ILE A 581 -1.95 -9.55 5.62
N GLN A 582 -2.03 -10.22 4.48
CA GLN A 582 -1.83 -9.61 3.17
C GLN A 582 -3.19 -9.08 2.69
N PHE A 583 -3.33 -7.76 2.69
CA PHE A 583 -4.57 -7.09 2.31
C PHE A 583 -4.43 -6.50 0.90
N ASN A 584 -5.28 -6.95 -0.03
CA ASN A 584 -5.39 -6.37 -1.35
C ASN A 584 -6.52 -5.31 -1.39
N PRO A 585 -6.23 -4.03 -1.66
CA PRO A 585 -7.26 -2.99 -1.77
C PRO A 585 -8.04 -3.02 -3.11
N TYR A 586 -7.67 -3.90 -4.04
CA TYR A 586 -8.37 -4.12 -5.31
C TYR A 586 -9.35 -5.30 -5.22
N ASP A 587 -10.19 -5.25 -4.20
CA ASP A 587 -11.21 -6.25 -3.88
C ASP A 587 -12.53 -5.55 -3.55
N GLU A 588 -13.58 -6.31 -3.29
CA GLU A 588 -14.84 -5.82 -2.75
C GLU A 588 -14.90 -6.03 -1.22
N TYR A 589 -15.18 -4.96 -0.48
CA TYR A 589 -15.25 -4.98 0.98
C TYR A 589 -15.96 -3.74 1.51
N LEU A 590 -16.20 -3.70 2.83
CA LEU A 590 -16.68 -2.50 3.50
C LEU A 590 -15.58 -1.92 4.39
N ILE A 591 -15.54 -0.60 4.51
CA ILE A 591 -14.72 0.13 5.47
C ILE A 591 -15.64 0.71 6.54
N VAL A 592 -15.26 0.56 7.81
CA VAL A 592 -15.85 1.33 8.91
C VAL A 592 -14.80 2.23 9.54
N ASP A 593 -15.14 3.51 9.67
CA ASP A 593 -14.32 4.52 10.34
C ASP A 593 -15.19 5.45 11.21
N TYR A 594 -14.54 6.27 12.04
CA TYR A 594 -15.20 7.32 12.80
C TYR A 594 -14.99 8.67 12.11
N TYR A 595 -16.00 9.13 11.38
CA TYR A 595 -15.95 10.42 10.70
C TYR A 595 -16.04 11.57 11.70
N SER A 596 -15.20 12.57 11.51
CA SER A 596 -15.19 13.83 12.25
C SER A 596 -15.01 14.99 11.28
N SER A 597 -15.89 15.99 11.36
CA SER A 597 -15.90 17.13 10.44
C SER A 597 -14.85 18.21 10.78
N THR A 598 -13.73 17.84 11.41
CA THR A 598 -12.64 18.75 11.82
C THR A 598 -11.51 18.77 10.77
N ASN A 599 -10.52 19.66 10.96
CA ASN A 599 -9.37 19.83 10.07
C ASN A 599 -9.77 20.10 8.60
N LEU A 600 -9.28 19.34 7.63
CA LEU A 600 -9.52 19.54 6.20
C LEU A 600 -11.03 19.56 5.86
N TYR A 601 -11.87 18.86 6.61
CA TYR A 601 -13.33 18.90 6.43
C TYR A 601 -13.98 20.19 6.95
N GLU A 602 -13.42 20.82 7.98
CA GLU A 602 -13.94 22.05 8.61
C GLU A 602 -13.60 23.30 7.80
N GLN A 603 -12.44 23.29 7.13
CA GLN A 603 -11.97 24.44 6.37
C GLN A 603 -12.92 24.80 5.23
N ASP A 604 -13.41 23.80 4.51
CA ASP A 604 -14.43 24.00 3.47
C ASP A 604 -15.77 24.47 4.01
N TYR A 605 -16.10 24.03 5.22
CA TYR A 605 -17.32 24.44 5.89
C TYR A 605 -17.28 25.94 6.27
N THR A 606 -16.13 26.44 6.71
CA THR A 606 -15.96 27.83 7.18
C THR A 606 -15.62 28.82 6.07
N GLY A 607 -14.98 28.36 4.99
CA GLY A 607 -14.47 29.24 3.93
C GLY A 607 -15.55 29.96 3.14
N LYS A 608 -16.66 29.30 2.75
CA LYS A 608 -17.54 29.83 1.70
C LYS A 608 -19.03 29.42 1.74
N GLY A 609 -19.51 28.73 2.78
CA GLY A 609 -20.90 28.22 2.81
C GLY A 609 -21.11 26.95 1.99
N MET A 610 -20.02 26.30 1.60
CA MET A 610 -19.95 24.97 1.01
C MET A 610 -20.21 23.92 2.10
N LYS A 611 -20.88 22.82 1.75
CA LYS A 611 -21.43 21.89 2.75
C LYS A 611 -20.73 20.54 2.69
N THR A 612 -19.54 20.44 3.28
CA THR A 612 -19.04 19.13 3.76
C THR A 612 -20.03 18.53 4.76
N LEU A 613 -19.91 17.23 5.00
CA LEU A 613 -20.77 16.53 5.94
C LEU A 613 -20.49 17.03 7.37
N LYS A 614 -21.51 17.61 8.02
CA LYS A 614 -21.38 18.12 9.38
C LYS A 614 -21.55 17.05 10.44
N GLY A 615 -20.80 17.21 11.52
CA GLY A 615 -20.92 16.41 12.72
C GLY A 615 -20.06 15.16 12.67
N ASN A 616 -20.18 14.34 13.70
CA ASN A 616 -19.33 13.18 13.91
C ASN A 616 -20.19 11.92 14.07
N GLY A 617 -19.66 10.78 13.63
CA GLY A 617 -20.34 9.50 13.79
C GLY A 617 -19.68 8.40 12.97
N GLY A 618 -20.18 7.18 13.12
CA GLY A 618 -19.72 6.05 12.33
C GLY A 618 -20.03 6.25 10.85
N ARG A 619 -19.04 6.03 9.99
CA ARG A 619 -19.23 6.02 8.53
C ARG A 619 -18.93 4.63 8.01
N ILE A 620 -19.72 4.21 7.03
CA ILE A 620 -19.53 2.96 6.29
C ILE A 620 -19.38 3.30 4.82
N LEU A 621 -18.30 2.81 4.23
CA LEU A 621 -18.05 2.88 2.79
C LEU A 621 -18.08 1.46 2.24
N HIS A 622 -18.86 1.22 1.20
CA HIS A 622 -18.74 0.02 0.36
C HIS A 622 -17.74 0.33 -0.74
N VAL A 623 -16.74 -0.53 -0.89
CA VAL A 623 -15.71 -0.46 -1.93
C VAL A 623 -15.89 -1.66 -2.83
N ASP A 624 -15.94 -1.44 -4.13
CA ASP A 624 -15.83 -2.49 -5.16
C ASP A 624 -14.78 -2.08 -6.20
N ASN A 625 -13.51 -2.30 -5.83
CA ASN A 625 -12.37 -1.96 -6.67
C ASN A 625 -11.73 -3.20 -7.32
N ARG A 626 -12.55 -4.21 -7.60
CA ARG A 626 -12.06 -5.45 -8.21
C ARG A 626 -11.50 -5.18 -9.60
N LEU A 627 -10.43 -5.89 -9.93
CA LEU A 627 -9.80 -5.80 -11.24
C LEU A 627 -10.43 -6.77 -12.23
N SER A 628 -10.36 -6.39 -13.50
CA SER A 628 -10.71 -7.26 -14.62
C SER A 628 -9.51 -7.51 -15.51
N LYS A 629 -9.31 -8.75 -15.95
CA LYS A 629 -8.34 -9.15 -16.95
C LYS A 629 -8.89 -8.91 -18.35
N ARG A 630 -8.11 -8.25 -19.22
CA ARG A 630 -8.39 -8.11 -20.64
C ARG A 630 -7.95 -9.34 -21.42
N VAL A 631 -8.82 -9.82 -22.31
CA VAL A 631 -8.59 -10.92 -23.24
C VAL A 631 -9.04 -10.48 -24.63
N VAL A 632 -8.31 -10.88 -25.67
CA VAL A 632 -8.73 -10.64 -27.06
C VAL A 632 -9.52 -11.84 -27.56
N GLU A 633 -10.79 -11.62 -27.86
CA GLU A 633 -11.73 -12.63 -28.38
C GLU A 633 -12.43 -12.09 -29.63
N ASP A 634 -12.45 -12.85 -30.72
CA ASP A 634 -13.11 -12.45 -31.98
C ASP A 634 -12.77 -11.02 -32.48
N ASN A 635 -11.50 -10.61 -32.36
CA ASN A 635 -11.00 -9.26 -32.66
C ASN A 635 -11.60 -8.13 -31.81
N LYS A 636 -12.16 -8.45 -30.64
CA LYS A 636 -12.61 -7.50 -29.61
C LYS A 636 -11.79 -7.70 -28.34
N VAL A 637 -11.58 -6.64 -27.59
CA VAL A 637 -11.06 -6.72 -26.22
C VAL A 637 -12.26 -6.95 -25.31
N VAL A 638 -12.14 -7.91 -24.40
CA VAL A 638 -13.16 -8.26 -23.41
C VAL A 638 -12.50 -8.32 -22.04
N GLY A 639 -13.13 -7.71 -21.04
CA GLY A 639 -12.75 -7.78 -19.63
C GLY A 639 -13.45 -8.93 -18.89
N TYR A 640 -12.70 -9.65 -18.07
CA TYR A 640 -13.21 -10.68 -17.16
C TYR A 640 -12.77 -10.36 -15.74
N LEU A 641 -13.69 -10.34 -14.77
CA LEU A 641 -13.29 -10.25 -13.37
C LEU A 641 -12.35 -11.40 -13.01
N LEU A 642 -11.37 -11.10 -12.17
CA LEU A 642 -10.48 -12.14 -11.64
C LEU A 642 -11.28 -13.09 -10.73
N ASP A 643 -11.05 -14.40 -10.88
CA ASP A 643 -11.68 -15.42 -10.02
C ASP A 643 -11.24 -15.28 -8.56
N ASN A 644 -9.97 -14.90 -8.34
CA ASN A 644 -9.44 -14.50 -7.05
C ASN A 644 -8.78 -13.12 -7.17
N PRO A 645 -9.27 -12.10 -6.46
CA PRO A 645 -8.71 -10.76 -6.51
C PRO A 645 -7.27 -10.70 -5.99
N ASP A 646 -6.83 -11.64 -5.15
CA ASP A 646 -5.45 -11.70 -4.64
C ASP A 646 -4.45 -12.32 -5.63
N ASP A 647 -4.91 -12.80 -6.79
CA ASP A 647 -4.02 -13.31 -7.83
C ASP A 647 -3.13 -12.18 -8.38
N ILE A 648 -1.93 -12.57 -8.83
CA ILE A 648 -0.90 -11.61 -9.23
C ILE A 648 -1.43 -10.71 -10.36
N LEU A 649 -1.09 -9.41 -10.30
CA LEU A 649 -1.15 -8.45 -11.40
C LEU A 649 -0.20 -8.89 -12.55
N THR A 650 -0.42 -10.06 -13.13
CA THR A 650 0.27 -10.52 -14.34
C THR A 650 -0.70 -10.41 -15.50
N ASP A 651 -0.36 -9.57 -16.46
CA ASP A 651 -1.08 -9.32 -17.70
C ASP A 651 -2.43 -8.60 -17.56
N SER A 652 -2.48 -7.41 -18.18
CA SER A 652 -3.66 -6.70 -18.66
C SER A 652 -4.85 -6.53 -17.70
N THR A 653 -4.66 -5.92 -16.53
CA THR A 653 -5.77 -5.60 -15.61
C THR A 653 -6.32 -4.18 -15.77
N LEU A 654 -7.63 -4.04 -15.95
CA LEU A 654 -8.37 -2.77 -15.86
C LEU A 654 -9.07 -2.64 -14.49
N LYS A 655 -9.14 -1.40 -14.01
CA LYS A 655 -9.91 -1.00 -12.83
C LYS A 655 -11.36 -0.67 -13.22
N LEU A 656 -12.32 -1.01 -12.36
CA LEU A 656 -13.71 -0.54 -12.47
C LEU A 656 -13.84 0.89 -11.93
N SER A 657 -14.70 1.71 -12.52
CA SER A 657 -14.98 3.09 -12.09
C SER A 657 -16.46 3.29 -11.75
N ASN A 658 -16.80 4.41 -11.09
CA ASN A 658 -18.16 4.79 -10.62
C ASN A 658 -19.19 5.12 -11.75
N THR A 659 -19.20 4.35 -12.84
CA THR A 659 -20.00 4.62 -14.05
C THR A 659 -21.27 3.75 -14.14
N ILE A 660 -22.44 4.38 -14.30
CA ILE A 660 -23.74 3.67 -14.43
C ILE A 660 -24.17 3.28 -15.86
N THR A 661 -23.56 3.81 -16.92
CA THR A 661 -24.22 3.78 -18.25
C THR A 661 -23.65 2.81 -19.29
N ASN A 662 -24.54 2.39 -20.20
CA ASN A 662 -24.35 1.44 -21.29
C ASN A 662 -23.26 1.79 -22.32
N SER A 663 -22.58 2.93 -22.26
CA SER A 663 -21.63 3.35 -23.30
C SER A 663 -20.21 2.81 -23.08
N TYR A 664 -19.79 2.53 -21.84
CA TYR A 664 -18.62 1.67 -21.58
C TYR A 664 -18.94 0.18 -21.81
N LYS A 665 -20.22 -0.18 -22.03
CA LYS A 665 -20.59 -1.54 -22.44
C LYS A 665 -20.13 -1.88 -23.86
N GLN A 666 -19.90 -0.89 -24.73
CA GLN A 666 -19.69 -1.20 -26.16
C GLN A 666 -18.31 -1.75 -26.51
N ASN A 667 -17.28 -1.57 -25.68
CA ASN A 667 -15.91 -1.99 -26.04
C ASN A 667 -15.18 -2.88 -25.05
N ASP A 668 -15.72 -3.20 -23.85
CA ASP A 668 -14.99 -4.14 -22.97
C ASP A 668 -15.83 -5.04 -22.03
N THR A 669 -17.09 -4.76 -21.65
CA THR A 669 -17.82 -5.70 -20.76
C THR A 669 -19.36 -5.58 -20.88
N ASP A 670 -19.97 -6.29 -21.82
CA ASP A 670 -21.44 -6.45 -21.90
C ASP A 670 -22.03 -7.35 -20.79
N LYS A 671 -21.21 -7.92 -19.88
CA LYS A 671 -21.63 -8.99 -18.95
C LYS A 671 -21.83 -8.56 -17.49
N TYR A 672 -21.22 -7.46 -17.06
CA TYR A 672 -21.20 -7.03 -15.66
C TYR A 672 -21.98 -5.71 -15.55
N GLY A 673 -22.91 -5.59 -14.61
CA GLY A 673 -23.89 -4.50 -14.48
C GLY A 673 -23.29 -3.12 -14.14
N ALA A 674 -24.07 -2.26 -13.49
CA ALA A 674 -23.51 -1.05 -12.88
C ALA A 674 -22.67 -1.42 -11.63
N PHE A 675 -21.58 -0.70 -11.37
CA PHE A 675 -20.75 -0.84 -10.16
C PHE A 675 -20.37 0.53 -9.62
N ASP A 676 -20.12 0.59 -8.32
CA ASP A 676 -19.44 1.72 -7.69
C ASP A 676 -18.11 1.23 -7.12
N GLU A 677 -17.01 1.73 -7.66
CA GLU A 677 -15.69 1.68 -7.01
C GLU A 677 -15.79 2.02 -5.52
N ILE A 678 -16.57 3.06 -5.18
CA ILE A 678 -16.84 3.42 -3.79
C ILE A 678 -18.20 4.07 -3.61
N ARG A 679 -18.89 3.72 -2.51
CA ARG A 679 -20.19 4.27 -2.10
C ARG A 679 -20.28 4.51 -0.61
N PHE A 680 -20.89 5.64 -0.22
CA PHE A 680 -21.30 5.90 1.16
C PHE A 680 -22.60 5.16 1.48
N ILE A 681 -22.64 4.40 2.58
CA ILE A 681 -23.86 3.78 3.12
C ILE A 681 -24.46 4.67 4.21
N SER A 682 -25.55 5.38 3.89
CA SER A 682 -26.19 6.36 4.76
C SER A 682 -26.99 5.68 5.87
N ALA A 683 -26.72 6.07 7.13
CA ALA A 683 -27.38 5.53 8.31
C ALA A 683 -28.91 5.73 8.31
N ASP A 684 -29.41 6.75 7.62
CA ASP A 684 -30.84 7.05 7.47
C ASP A 684 -31.59 6.13 6.49
N GLY A 685 -30.91 5.15 5.90
CA GLY A 685 -31.48 4.14 5.01
C GLY A 685 -31.66 4.60 3.55
N LYS A 686 -31.32 5.85 3.22
CA LYS A 686 -31.49 6.38 1.86
C LYS A 686 -30.23 6.19 1.03
N LYS A 687 -30.41 5.75 -0.22
CA LYS A 687 -29.32 5.72 -1.19
C LYS A 687 -28.79 7.13 -1.42
N VAL A 688 -27.47 7.28 -1.37
CA VAL A 688 -26.81 8.57 -1.55
C VAL A 688 -26.99 9.05 -2.98
N SER A 689 -27.36 10.32 -3.11
CA SER A 689 -27.62 11.00 -4.38
C SER A 689 -27.46 12.51 -4.22
N LYS A 690 -27.43 13.22 -5.35
CA LYS A 690 -27.48 14.68 -5.40
C LYS A 690 -28.67 15.15 -6.22
N ASN A 691 -29.13 16.38 -5.97
CA ASN A 691 -30.14 16.99 -6.82
C ASN A 691 -29.48 17.66 -8.05
N THR A 692 -30.31 18.22 -8.94
CA THR A 692 -29.84 18.92 -10.15
C THR A 692 -29.00 20.17 -9.89
N ASN A 693 -28.98 20.67 -8.64
CA ASN A 693 -28.14 21.77 -8.18
C ASN A 693 -26.90 21.25 -7.42
N TYR A 694 -26.54 19.99 -7.61
CA TYR A 694 -25.40 19.32 -6.98
C TYR A 694 -25.44 19.30 -5.44
N VAL A 695 -26.62 19.49 -4.85
CA VAL A 695 -26.78 19.39 -3.40
C VAL A 695 -26.97 17.94 -3.02
N SER A 696 -26.02 17.42 -2.25
CA SER A 696 -26.08 16.10 -1.63
C SER A 696 -27.33 15.92 -0.77
N ASN A 697 -27.88 14.71 -0.73
CA ASN A 697 -28.87 14.32 0.28
C ASN A 697 -28.25 13.94 1.64
N LEU A 698 -26.91 13.93 1.75
CA LEU A 698 -26.20 13.64 2.99
C LEU A 698 -26.40 14.72 4.05
N SER A 699 -26.51 14.28 5.30
CA SER A 699 -26.64 15.14 6.48
C SER A 699 -26.04 14.46 7.70
N SER A 700 -26.01 15.12 8.86
CA SER A 700 -25.53 14.49 10.11
C SER A 700 -26.27 13.19 10.46
N ASN A 701 -27.50 13.00 9.98
CA ASN A 701 -28.27 11.76 10.15
C ASN A 701 -27.80 10.60 9.25
N SER A 702 -26.95 10.88 8.26
CA SER A 702 -26.31 9.89 7.40
C SER A 702 -25.16 9.17 8.10
N LEU A 703 -24.64 9.73 9.21
CA LEU A 703 -23.63 9.10 10.05
C LEU A 703 -24.30 8.23 11.11
N PHE A 704 -23.76 7.03 11.33
CA PHE A 704 -24.25 6.12 12.36
C PHE A 704 -23.93 6.68 13.75
N GLN A 705 -24.98 6.93 14.51
CA GLN A 705 -24.95 7.40 15.88
C GLN A 705 -24.98 6.24 16.87
N LYS A 706 -24.73 6.55 18.13
CA LYS A 706 -24.84 5.59 19.24
C LYS A 706 -26.19 4.84 19.23
N ASN A 707 -26.12 3.54 19.52
CA ASN A 707 -27.20 2.54 19.51
C ASN A 707 -27.81 2.28 18.12
N GLN A 708 -27.16 2.71 17.04
CA GLN A 708 -27.55 2.31 15.69
C GLN A 708 -26.77 1.08 15.24
N THR A 709 -27.36 0.34 14.30
CA THR A 709 -26.82 -0.92 13.80
C THR A 709 -26.82 -0.90 12.29
N PHE A 710 -25.68 -1.28 11.70
CA PHE A 710 -25.59 -1.65 10.30
C PHE A 710 -25.65 -3.17 10.14
N ASN A 711 -26.44 -3.62 9.17
CA ASN A 711 -26.38 -4.96 8.60
C ASN A 711 -26.85 -4.87 7.13
N LEU A 712 -26.33 -5.72 6.26
CA LEU A 712 -26.66 -5.65 4.83
C LEU A 712 -28.17 -5.75 4.57
N SER A 713 -28.89 -6.63 5.28
CA SER A 713 -30.32 -6.85 5.01
C SER A 713 -31.18 -5.59 5.21
N SER A 714 -30.85 -4.73 6.17
CA SER A 714 -31.56 -3.47 6.44
C SER A 714 -31.13 -2.33 5.51
N TYR A 715 -29.95 -2.42 4.90
CA TYR A 715 -29.35 -1.34 4.10
C TYR A 715 -29.18 -1.70 2.62
N LYS A 716 -29.62 -2.89 2.20
CA LYS A 716 -29.39 -3.45 0.86
C LYS A 716 -29.82 -2.53 -0.29
N SER A 717 -30.89 -1.76 -0.15
CA SER A 717 -31.38 -0.84 -1.19
C SER A 717 -30.37 0.25 -1.58
N GLN A 718 -29.33 0.46 -0.77
CA GLN A 718 -28.28 1.41 -1.07
C GLN A 718 -27.19 0.82 -1.97
N PHE A 719 -27.03 -0.50 -2.01
CA PHE A 719 -26.09 -1.20 -2.90
C PHE A 719 -26.62 -1.20 -4.34
N VAL A 720 -25.75 -1.37 -5.34
CA VAL A 720 -26.17 -1.33 -6.74
C VAL A 720 -27.12 -2.48 -7.07
N ASN A 721 -26.79 -3.70 -6.64
CA ASN A 721 -27.57 -4.91 -6.91
C ASN A 721 -28.36 -5.43 -5.69
N GLU A 722 -28.68 -4.55 -4.73
CA GLU A 722 -29.24 -4.93 -3.42
C GLU A 722 -28.46 -6.03 -2.68
N SER A 723 -27.18 -6.16 -3.01
CA SER A 723 -26.27 -7.20 -2.55
C SER A 723 -24.84 -6.75 -2.82
N VAL A 724 -23.88 -7.55 -2.35
CA VAL A 724 -22.49 -7.43 -2.78
C VAL A 724 -22.34 -7.97 -4.20
N ASP A 725 -21.45 -7.36 -4.95
CA ASP A 725 -21.30 -7.51 -6.39
C ASP A 725 -20.39 -8.69 -6.78
N THR A 726 -19.77 -9.33 -5.79
CA THR A 726 -19.00 -10.56 -5.92
C THR A 726 -19.90 -11.77 -6.05
N SER A 727 -19.74 -12.47 -7.17
CA SER A 727 -20.50 -13.68 -7.48
C SER A 727 -20.28 -14.74 -6.41
N ASN A 728 -21.38 -15.35 -5.94
CA ASN A 728 -21.38 -16.34 -4.85
C ASN A 728 -20.80 -15.86 -3.51
N ALA A 729 -20.70 -14.54 -3.30
CA ALA A 729 -20.36 -13.97 -2.01
C ALA A 729 -21.61 -13.52 -1.24
N SER A 730 -21.46 -13.42 0.07
CA SER A 730 -22.44 -12.82 0.97
C SER A 730 -21.75 -11.89 1.95
N PHE A 731 -22.52 -11.07 2.65
CA PHE A 731 -22.03 -10.25 3.74
C PHE A 731 -23.00 -10.35 4.92
N THR A 732 -22.59 -11.04 5.98
CA THR A 732 -23.43 -11.29 7.17
C THR A 732 -22.97 -10.54 8.41
N THR A 733 -21.87 -9.80 8.30
CA THR A 733 -21.32 -9.01 9.41
C THR A 733 -22.29 -7.89 9.84
N VAL A 734 -22.46 -7.74 11.16
CA VAL A 734 -23.30 -6.72 11.80
C VAL A 734 -22.40 -5.77 12.59
N VAL A 735 -22.61 -4.47 12.47
CA VAL A 735 -21.86 -3.43 13.19
C VAL A 735 -22.81 -2.64 14.08
N ASN A 736 -22.57 -2.65 15.38
CA ASN A 736 -23.28 -1.84 16.37
C ASN A 736 -22.41 -0.66 16.79
N PHE A 737 -22.94 0.55 16.73
CA PHE A 737 -22.26 1.78 17.13
C PHE A 737 -22.68 2.14 18.55
N ASN A 738 -21.74 2.31 19.49
CA ASN A 738 -22.00 2.33 20.95
C ASN A 738 -21.56 3.61 21.67
#